data_AF-K5VZ75-F1
#
_entry.id   AF-K5VZ75-F1
#
_cell.length_a   1.000
_cell.length_b   1.000
_cell.length_c   1.000
_cell.angle_alpha   90.00
_cell.angle_beta   90.00
_cell.angle_gamma   90.00
#
_symmetry.space_group_name_H-M   'P 1'
#
loop_
_entity.id
_entity.type
_entity.pdbx_description
1 polymer ?
#
loop_
_entity_poly.entity_id
_entity_poly.type
_entity_poly.pdbx_seq_one_letter_code
_entity_poly.pdbx_strand_id
1 'polypeptide(L)'
;MRRGDFAVVNHSQGWSSGETAFQSNPESSLCSVGWADSSLSVFCQDENGNIRERRFSKATGWDLTNYVEENTLLGTNIAAVHSSDGSRVVLFFQDAEGFIRSRTARHGQWEPTSVSIGKGPKGCGIGATAWNDLKEIRLYFQDDQYRIREYRGVFGGVFQLLDTGFPFSFDYCIGDITAVSWNEGAQIRLYIQDKFNNIVEWAYTYLTWSQGTFKTAALPNADIIAFVRDSYPVPGFCLFVIWAGQDQKLYQSVWSTLESKWSAPQDIASVRSTGNVVGSFVGDYFSDEDEYTDRKAITSAKVCVNSGVVVGLALEFTDQTVTGWRGSGNGTVYTFDLNDTEDITTISYIEENDRLLGLSFTTSKGQQSPWYGTQGLPTTVTTWSFGGHALGGFYGTADTVLRGLAPIWTTRIRGIDARRLEELMRRAQALAAGVQESASYFGQLRTRADTYRARRRAAGALGEQAQRVMDGVVATAQSIEYLFDLESAHRRARLGGDADRRSNLRAQTGIAKTSADEVEFALKKLFEEYTLIHAEGAKLSGEVDAAWSRVQRDTTALQIFFAQIVTTIRDIESTMESLRTSIALSEDEEADARAKEQKQRSLFDRASEAGGLNVARYNALLRSAQEQLVESEKRTQDFKSQISRLEGDKFKLQTFKRDAEGALRGIEETRSSLKTLIDDEKASQVSSAALSESLKEIYNSTIPLDDHTKARGFAAALLSVIQHALDVELLRAQLRVDAGPLQRVLSDIANSAY
;
A
#
# COMPACT_ATOMS: atom_id res chain seq x y z
N MET A 1 -3.33 29.77 -49.71
CA MET A 1 -4.07 29.70 -48.43
C MET A 1 -3.26 30.47 -47.39
N ARG A 2 -3.90 31.43 -46.72
CA ARG A 2 -3.28 32.22 -45.64
C ARG A 2 -2.93 31.28 -44.49
N ARG A 3 -1.77 31.51 -43.83
CA ARG A 3 -1.49 31.03 -42.47
C ARG A 3 -2.63 31.54 -41.60
N GLY A 4 -3.65 30.72 -41.41
CA GLY A 4 -4.59 30.91 -40.32
C GLY A 4 -3.81 30.68 -39.03
N ASP A 5 -4.01 31.55 -38.06
CA ASP A 5 -3.55 31.37 -36.70
C ASP A 5 -4.03 30.00 -36.23
N PHE A 6 -3.13 29.02 -36.26
CA PHE A 6 -3.38 27.74 -35.64
C PHE A 6 -3.43 28.02 -34.16
N ALA A 7 -4.64 28.00 -33.62
CA ALA A 7 -4.86 28.08 -32.19
C ALA A 7 -3.95 27.02 -31.56
N VAL A 8 -2.94 27.49 -30.83
CA VAL A 8 -2.43 26.79 -29.64
C VAL A 8 -3.66 26.15 -29.01
N VAL A 9 -3.61 24.86 -28.71
CA VAL A 9 -4.67 24.23 -27.92
C VAL A 9 -4.60 24.87 -26.55
N ASN A 10 -5.15 26.09 -26.43
CA ASN A 10 -5.55 26.69 -25.19
C ASN A 10 -6.52 25.66 -24.66
N HIS A 11 -6.13 24.96 -23.60
CA HIS A 11 -7.08 24.35 -22.70
C HIS A 11 -8.09 25.45 -22.39
N SER A 12 -9.24 25.46 -23.08
CA SER A 12 -10.22 26.55 -23.02
C SER A 12 -10.81 26.71 -21.62
N GLN A 13 -10.58 25.70 -20.76
CA GLN A 13 -10.98 25.64 -19.38
C GLN A 13 -9.82 25.82 -18.39
N GLY A 14 -8.59 26.01 -18.87
CA GLY A 14 -7.39 26.11 -18.05
C GLY A 14 -7.05 24.82 -17.29
N TRP A 15 -6.14 24.94 -16.33
CA TRP A 15 -5.86 23.90 -15.34
C TRP A 15 -6.83 24.04 -14.16
N SER A 16 -7.34 22.91 -13.67
CA SER A 16 -8.19 22.84 -12.48
C SER A 16 -7.69 21.74 -11.56
N SER A 17 -7.62 22.01 -10.25
CA SER A 17 -7.33 20.98 -9.25
C SER A 17 -8.51 20.01 -9.11
N GLY A 18 -8.23 18.71 -9.15
CA GLY A 18 -9.21 17.70 -8.70
C GLY A 18 -9.28 17.64 -7.17
N GLU A 19 -10.41 17.20 -6.61
CA GLU A 19 -10.60 17.02 -5.15
C GLU A 19 -10.01 15.70 -4.61
N THR A 20 -9.21 15.00 -5.41
CA THR A 20 -8.74 13.66 -5.07
C THR A 20 -7.48 13.74 -4.20
N ALA A 21 -7.65 13.55 -2.89
CA ALA A 21 -6.55 13.44 -1.94
C ALA A 21 -6.43 11.99 -1.43
N PHE A 22 -5.24 11.43 -1.54
CA PHE A 22 -4.90 10.12 -0.96
C PHE A 22 -3.88 10.33 0.15
N GLN A 23 -4.08 9.66 1.26
CA GLN A 23 -3.05 9.57 2.29
C GLN A 23 -1.97 8.61 1.79
N SER A 24 -0.74 9.08 1.75
CA SER A 24 0.47 8.33 1.37
C SER A 24 1.59 8.66 2.35
N ASN A 25 2.66 7.86 2.33
CA ASN A 25 3.90 8.27 2.97
C ASN A 25 4.41 9.56 2.31
N PRO A 26 4.92 10.55 3.05
CA PRO A 26 5.44 11.78 2.45
C PRO A 26 6.75 11.61 1.69
N GLU A 27 7.48 10.53 1.93
CA GLU A 27 8.64 10.15 1.10
C GLU A 27 8.22 9.38 -0.17
N SER A 28 6.95 9.00 -0.30
CA SER A 28 6.46 8.21 -1.42
C SER A 28 6.67 8.94 -2.75
N SER A 29 7.35 8.29 -3.69
CA SER A 29 7.19 8.63 -5.11
C SER A 29 5.78 8.29 -5.59
N LEU A 30 5.33 8.98 -6.63
CA LEU A 30 4.03 8.75 -7.25
C LEU A 30 4.23 8.23 -8.66
N CYS A 31 3.48 7.19 -9.02
CA CYS A 31 3.41 6.72 -10.39
C CYS A 31 1.95 6.60 -10.81
N SER A 32 1.66 6.92 -12.06
CA SER A 32 0.32 6.73 -12.61
C SER A 32 0.37 6.13 -14.01
N VAL A 33 -0.65 5.36 -14.33
CA VAL A 33 -0.92 4.85 -15.67
C VAL A 33 -2.38 5.11 -15.99
N GLY A 34 -2.64 5.46 -17.24
CA GLY A 34 -3.99 5.75 -17.72
C GLY A 34 -4.23 5.04 -19.03
N TRP A 35 -5.35 4.30 -19.10
CA TRP A 35 -5.74 3.54 -20.28
C TRP A 35 -7.24 3.68 -20.54
N ALA A 36 -7.63 3.49 -21.80
CA ALA A 36 -8.98 3.76 -22.29
C ALA A 36 -9.47 5.19 -21.92
N ASP A 37 -10.75 5.49 -22.16
CA ASP A 37 -11.29 6.83 -21.97
C ASP A 37 -11.44 7.25 -20.49
N SER A 38 -11.14 6.38 -19.52
CA SER A 38 -11.43 6.68 -18.11
C SER A 38 -10.87 5.73 -17.06
N SER A 39 -9.92 4.84 -17.36
CA SER A 39 -9.33 3.98 -16.33
C SER A 39 -7.96 4.53 -15.94
N LEU A 40 -7.76 4.73 -14.65
CA LEU A 40 -6.52 5.27 -14.09
C LEU A 40 -6.10 4.40 -12.92
N SER A 41 -4.80 4.13 -12.80
CA SER A 41 -4.22 3.62 -11.56
C SER A 41 -3.15 4.57 -11.07
N VAL A 42 -3.14 4.79 -9.75
CA VAL A 42 -2.11 5.55 -9.03
C VAL A 42 -1.45 4.61 -8.04
N PHE A 43 -0.11 4.60 -8.06
CA PHE A 43 0.73 3.86 -7.14
C PHE A 43 1.45 4.82 -6.21
N CYS A 44 1.42 4.51 -4.92
CA CYS A 44 2.10 5.26 -3.87
C CYS A 44 2.39 4.33 -2.69
N GLN A 45 3.34 4.69 -1.84
CA GLN A 45 3.60 4.02 -0.59
C GLN A 45 2.61 4.47 0.48
N ASP A 46 2.06 3.52 1.24
CA ASP A 46 1.29 3.81 2.45
C ASP A 46 2.22 4.22 3.61
N GLU A 47 1.66 4.60 4.75
CA GLU A 47 2.44 5.05 5.93
C GLU A 47 3.47 4.01 6.42
N ASN A 48 3.30 2.72 6.10
CA ASN A 48 4.25 1.67 6.46
C ASN A 48 5.36 1.50 5.42
N GLY A 49 5.36 2.32 4.36
CA GLY A 49 6.30 2.22 3.24
C GLY A 49 5.94 1.15 2.21
N ASN A 50 4.76 0.50 2.30
CA ASN A 50 4.34 -0.52 1.32
C ASN A 50 3.71 0.13 0.10
N ILE A 51 4.01 -0.33 -1.11
CA ILE A 51 3.35 0.19 -2.32
C ILE A 51 1.92 -0.32 -2.40
N ARG A 52 0.98 0.61 -2.63
CA ARG A 52 -0.46 0.38 -2.81
C ARG A 52 -0.92 0.90 -4.16
N GLU A 53 -2.00 0.33 -4.68
CA GLU A 53 -2.66 0.80 -5.90
C GLU A 53 -4.06 1.32 -5.57
N ARG A 54 -4.34 2.55 -6.01
CA ARG A 54 -5.70 3.08 -6.13
C ARG A 54 -6.10 3.12 -7.59
N ARG A 55 -7.28 2.60 -7.89
CA ARG A 55 -7.79 2.50 -9.26
C ARG A 55 -9.08 3.30 -9.39
N PHE A 56 -9.15 4.13 -10.42
CA PHE A 56 -10.37 4.82 -10.82
C PHE A 56 -11.16 3.96 -11.80
N SER A 57 -12.46 3.82 -11.54
CA SER A 57 -13.43 3.31 -12.51
C SER A 57 -14.62 4.27 -12.63
N LYS A 58 -15.24 4.33 -13.81
CA LYS A 58 -16.48 5.12 -13.99
C LYS A 58 -17.62 4.68 -13.07
N ALA A 59 -17.65 3.40 -12.70
CA ALA A 59 -18.75 2.82 -11.93
C ALA A 59 -18.63 3.11 -10.43
N THR A 60 -17.41 3.10 -9.90
CA THR A 60 -17.15 3.14 -8.45
C THR A 60 -16.37 4.38 -8.00
N GLY A 61 -15.78 5.13 -8.93
CA GLY A 61 -14.84 6.20 -8.60
C GLY A 61 -13.47 5.63 -8.25
N TRP A 62 -12.78 6.28 -7.31
CA TRP A 62 -11.46 5.85 -6.82
C TRP A 62 -11.59 4.82 -5.71
N ASP A 63 -11.09 3.61 -5.96
CA ASP A 63 -11.05 2.53 -4.96
C ASP A 63 -9.61 2.12 -4.63
N LEU A 64 -9.37 1.78 -3.37
CA LEU A 64 -8.15 1.10 -2.95
C LEU A 64 -8.26 -0.38 -3.34
N THR A 65 -7.33 -0.86 -4.17
CA THR A 65 -7.33 -2.27 -4.60
C THR A 65 -6.75 -3.17 -3.50
N ASN A 66 -6.75 -4.48 -3.76
CA ASN A 66 -6.07 -5.47 -2.92
C ASN A 66 -4.56 -5.57 -3.19
N TYR A 67 -4.00 -4.73 -4.05
CA TYR A 67 -2.56 -4.72 -4.33
C TYR A 67 -1.77 -4.19 -3.13
N VAL A 68 -0.77 -4.95 -2.73
CA VAL A 68 0.23 -4.58 -1.72
C VAL A 68 1.57 -5.16 -2.15
N GLU A 69 2.59 -4.31 -2.23
CA GLU A 69 3.99 -4.75 -2.22
C GLU A 69 4.62 -4.44 -0.88
N GLU A 70 5.06 -5.49 -0.19
CA GLU A 70 5.81 -5.38 1.06
C GLU A 70 7.31 -5.39 0.77
N ASN A 71 8.12 -5.05 1.77
CA ASN A 71 9.59 -5.03 1.66
C ASN A 71 10.14 -4.07 0.59
N THR A 72 9.40 -3.01 0.29
CA THR A 72 9.83 -1.94 -0.61
C THR A 72 10.72 -0.94 0.13
N LEU A 73 11.73 -0.40 -0.56
CA LEU A 73 12.54 0.69 0.00
C LEU A 73 11.63 1.92 0.18
N LEU A 74 11.65 2.53 1.37
CA LEU A 74 10.92 3.77 1.61
C LEU A 74 11.47 4.87 0.71
N GLY A 75 10.58 5.61 0.03
CA GLY A 75 10.95 6.60 -0.97
C GLY A 75 11.51 6.03 -2.26
N THR A 76 11.26 4.74 -2.53
CA THR A 76 11.62 4.17 -3.83
C THR A 76 10.88 4.87 -4.95
N ASN A 77 11.62 5.21 -6.01
CA ASN A 77 11.02 5.62 -7.27
C ASN A 77 10.14 4.49 -7.83
N ILE A 78 9.03 4.85 -8.48
CA ILE A 78 8.05 3.89 -9.00
C ILE A 78 7.83 4.19 -10.49
N ALA A 79 8.01 3.18 -11.33
CA ALA A 79 7.67 3.26 -12.75
C ALA A 79 6.64 2.22 -13.13
N ALA A 80 5.74 2.56 -14.04
CA ALA A 80 4.74 1.63 -14.53
C ALA A 80 4.54 1.78 -16.04
N VAL A 81 4.32 0.64 -16.70
CA VAL A 81 3.94 0.57 -18.12
C VAL A 81 2.73 -0.33 -18.27
N HIS A 82 1.90 -0.07 -19.28
CA HIS A 82 0.67 -0.84 -19.51
C HIS A 82 0.45 -1.18 -20.98
N SER A 83 -0.38 -2.20 -21.23
CA SER A 83 -0.94 -2.47 -22.56
C SER A 83 -1.92 -1.37 -22.96
N SER A 84 -2.16 -1.22 -24.26
CA SER A 84 -3.07 -0.22 -24.83
C SER A 84 -4.47 -0.23 -24.19
N ASP A 85 -4.96 -1.41 -23.82
CA ASP A 85 -6.24 -1.64 -23.14
C ASP A 85 -6.14 -1.67 -21.60
N GLY A 86 -4.93 -1.56 -21.04
CA GLY A 86 -4.62 -1.71 -19.62
C GLY A 86 -4.92 -3.09 -19.03
N SER A 87 -5.19 -4.10 -19.86
CA SER A 87 -5.35 -5.49 -19.41
C SER A 87 -4.05 -6.05 -18.83
N ARG A 88 -2.91 -5.45 -19.14
CA ARG A 88 -1.59 -5.87 -18.65
C ARG A 88 -0.85 -4.65 -18.14
N VAL A 89 -0.28 -4.77 -16.95
CA VAL A 89 0.52 -3.71 -16.30
C VAL A 89 1.81 -4.32 -15.77
N VAL A 90 2.92 -3.61 -15.88
CA VAL A 90 4.18 -3.94 -15.20
C VAL A 90 4.56 -2.76 -14.32
N LEU A 91 4.77 -3.03 -13.04
CA LEU A 91 5.26 -2.08 -12.05
C LEU A 91 6.72 -2.38 -11.74
N PHE A 92 7.54 -1.34 -11.65
CA PHE A 92 8.94 -1.39 -11.25
C PHE A 92 9.15 -0.53 -10.01
N PHE A 93 9.96 -1.05 -9.08
CA PHE A 93 10.29 -0.41 -7.82
C PHE A 93 11.59 -1.02 -7.27
N GLN A 94 12.14 -0.43 -6.22
CA GLN A 94 13.30 -0.94 -5.50
C GLN A 94 12.87 -1.58 -4.17
N ASP A 95 13.37 -2.77 -3.88
CA ASP A 95 13.18 -3.41 -2.57
C ASP A 95 14.15 -2.85 -1.51
N ALA A 96 13.90 -3.17 -0.24
CA ALA A 96 14.70 -2.69 0.89
C ALA A 96 16.20 -3.11 0.82
N GLU A 97 16.52 -4.14 0.03
CA GLU A 97 17.87 -4.64 -0.23
C GLU A 97 18.60 -3.90 -1.37
N GLY A 98 17.87 -3.04 -2.10
CA GLY A 98 18.38 -2.23 -3.21
C GLY A 98 18.22 -2.88 -4.58
N PHE A 99 17.54 -4.03 -4.69
CA PHE A 99 17.27 -4.63 -5.99
C PHE A 99 16.07 -3.96 -6.66
N ILE A 100 16.21 -3.70 -7.96
CA ILE A 100 15.11 -3.32 -8.82
C ILE A 100 14.28 -4.56 -9.10
N ARG A 101 12.99 -4.46 -8.77
CA ARG A 101 12.00 -5.52 -8.88
C ARG A 101 10.97 -5.14 -9.94
N SER A 102 10.40 -6.15 -10.60
CA SER A 102 9.19 -5.98 -11.40
C SER A 102 8.06 -6.86 -10.89
N ARG A 103 6.84 -6.34 -10.89
CA ARG A 103 5.62 -7.12 -10.67
C ARG A 103 4.64 -6.89 -11.79
N THR A 104 3.95 -7.94 -12.22
CA THR A 104 3.04 -7.88 -13.37
C THR A 104 1.60 -8.11 -12.95
N ALA A 105 0.65 -7.50 -13.65
CA ALA A 105 -0.77 -7.73 -13.48
C ALA A 105 -1.44 -8.11 -14.81
N ARG A 106 -2.43 -9.00 -14.75
CA ARG A 106 -3.32 -9.33 -15.87
C ARG A 106 -4.77 -9.16 -15.46
N HIS A 107 -5.52 -8.37 -16.22
CA HIS A 107 -6.91 -8.00 -15.93
C HIS A 107 -7.12 -7.51 -14.50
N GLY A 108 -6.17 -6.70 -14.00
CA GLY A 108 -6.19 -6.17 -12.64
C GLY A 108 -5.81 -7.17 -11.55
N GLN A 109 -5.44 -8.41 -11.89
CA GLN A 109 -4.93 -9.41 -10.96
C GLN A 109 -3.41 -9.39 -10.98
N TRP A 110 -2.80 -9.02 -9.86
CA TRP A 110 -1.35 -9.00 -9.69
C TRP A 110 -0.80 -10.40 -9.46
N GLU A 111 0.34 -10.71 -10.08
CA GLU A 111 1.11 -11.92 -9.76
C GLU A 111 1.50 -11.94 -8.27
N PRO A 112 1.60 -13.11 -7.63
CA PRO A 112 1.85 -13.19 -6.19
C PRO A 112 3.25 -12.71 -5.79
N THR A 113 4.22 -12.74 -6.70
CA THR A 113 5.61 -12.41 -6.42
C THR A 113 6.18 -11.41 -7.43
N SER A 114 7.12 -10.59 -6.95
CA SER A 114 7.96 -9.75 -7.80
C SER A 114 9.24 -10.48 -8.23
N VAL A 115 9.80 -10.09 -9.37
CA VAL A 115 11.02 -10.67 -9.97
C VAL A 115 12.16 -9.66 -9.87
N SER A 116 13.35 -10.10 -9.45
CA SER A 116 14.56 -9.27 -9.41
C SER A 116 15.16 -9.09 -10.80
N ILE A 117 15.54 -7.86 -11.15
CA ILE A 117 16.13 -7.49 -12.45
C ILE A 117 17.61 -7.17 -12.31
N GLY A 118 17.97 -6.33 -11.35
CA GLY A 118 19.32 -5.85 -11.13
C GLY A 118 19.41 -5.07 -9.82
N LYS A 119 20.60 -4.63 -9.46
CA LYS A 119 20.83 -3.85 -8.24
C LYS A 119 21.30 -2.44 -8.60
N GLY A 120 20.81 -1.46 -7.86
CA GLY A 120 21.25 -0.07 -7.98
C GLY A 120 21.42 0.57 -6.59
N PRO A 121 21.96 1.80 -6.54
CA PRO A 121 22.02 2.59 -5.33
C PRO A 121 20.62 2.77 -4.76
N LYS A 122 20.51 2.81 -3.43
CA LYS A 122 19.21 3.00 -2.76
C LYS A 122 18.64 4.36 -3.14
N GLY A 123 17.38 4.38 -3.59
CA GLY A 123 16.68 5.59 -4.01
C GLY A 123 17.05 6.05 -5.43
N CYS A 124 17.75 5.22 -6.23
CA CYS A 124 18.01 5.58 -7.63
C CYS A 124 16.69 5.71 -8.42
N GLY A 125 16.68 6.60 -9.42
CA GLY A 125 15.54 6.73 -10.31
C GLY A 125 15.26 5.49 -11.14
N ILE A 126 13.99 5.31 -11.45
CA ILE A 126 13.51 4.20 -12.27
C ILE A 126 12.64 4.78 -13.38
N GLY A 127 13.09 4.67 -14.63
CA GLY A 127 12.32 5.06 -15.80
C GLY A 127 11.92 3.85 -16.61
N ALA A 128 10.65 3.75 -17.01
CA ALA A 128 10.19 2.68 -17.88
C ALA A 128 9.35 3.21 -19.03
N THR A 129 9.50 2.60 -20.21
CA THR A 129 8.63 2.85 -21.36
C THR A 129 8.40 1.55 -22.12
N ALA A 130 7.28 1.45 -22.83
CA ALA A 130 6.90 0.24 -23.55
C ALA A 130 6.12 0.56 -24.81
N TRP A 131 6.17 -0.37 -25.76
CA TRP A 131 5.41 -0.31 -27.02
C TRP A 131 5.03 -1.73 -27.48
N ASN A 132 4.35 -1.83 -28.62
CA ASN A 132 3.82 -3.10 -29.14
C ASN A 132 3.01 -3.90 -28.09
N ASP A 133 2.20 -3.21 -27.28
CA ASP A 133 1.34 -3.84 -26.26
C ASP A 133 2.15 -4.68 -25.24
N LEU A 134 3.21 -4.07 -24.69
CA LEU A 134 4.18 -4.67 -23.76
C LEU A 134 4.97 -5.86 -24.31
N LYS A 135 5.04 -6.00 -25.65
CA LYS A 135 5.99 -6.94 -26.30
C LYS A 135 7.41 -6.39 -26.32
N GLU A 136 7.57 -5.10 -26.08
CA GLU A 136 8.86 -4.46 -25.90
C GLU A 136 8.76 -3.49 -24.73
N ILE A 137 9.60 -3.72 -23.72
CA ILE A 137 9.74 -2.84 -22.56
C ILE A 137 11.20 -2.42 -22.48
N ARG A 138 11.43 -1.13 -22.21
CA ARG A 138 12.73 -0.58 -21.82
C ARG A 138 12.66 -0.05 -20.41
N LEU A 139 13.62 -0.46 -19.60
CA LEU A 139 13.77 -0.07 -18.22
C LEU A 139 15.14 0.60 -18.05
N TYR A 140 15.15 1.72 -17.36
CA TYR A 140 16.31 2.55 -17.09
C TYR A 140 16.44 2.76 -15.59
N PHE A 141 17.59 2.43 -15.03
CA PHE A 141 17.93 2.78 -13.65
C PHE A 141 19.45 2.87 -13.52
N GLN A 142 19.92 3.51 -12.46
CA GLN A 142 21.35 3.66 -12.20
C GLN A 142 21.91 2.44 -11.45
N ASP A 143 23.03 1.89 -11.89
CA ASP A 143 23.73 0.81 -11.18
C ASP A 143 24.66 1.33 -10.07
N ASP A 144 25.25 0.41 -9.29
CA ASP A 144 26.18 0.72 -8.19
C ASP A 144 27.48 1.43 -8.66
N GLN A 145 27.70 1.55 -9.97
CA GLN A 145 28.80 2.30 -10.59
C GLN A 145 28.34 3.66 -11.14
N TYR A 146 27.17 4.13 -10.72
CA TYR A 146 26.55 5.38 -11.15
C TYR A 146 26.31 5.48 -12.66
N ARG A 147 26.16 4.34 -13.35
CA ARG A 147 25.83 4.28 -14.78
C ARG A 147 24.35 4.01 -14.96
N ILE A 148 23.66 4.82 -15.77
CA ILE A 148 22.30 4.46 -16.17
C ILE A 148 22.40 3.25 -17.11
N ARG A 149 21.74 2.16 -16.73
CA ARG A 149 21.65 0.93 -17.53
C ARG A 149 20.32 0.85 -18.23
N GLU A 150 20.34 0.36 -19.46
CA GLU A 150 19.12 0.05 -20.23
C GLU A 150 18.89 -1.46 -20.26
N TYR A 151 17.77 -1.89 -19.71
CA TYR A 151 17.31 -3.28 -19.78
C TYR A 151 16.17 -3.40 -20.79
N ARG A 152 16.16 -4.49 -21.54
CA ARG A 152 15.09 -4.90 -22.45
C ARG A 152 14.34 -6.08 -21.88
N GLY A 153 13.02 -6.01 -21.87
CA GLY A 153 12.15 -7.09 -21.42
C GLY A 153 10.84 -7.14 -22.18
N VAL A 154 10.01 -8.11 -21.80
CA VAL A 154 8.63 -8.29 -22.29
C VAL A 154 7.72 -8.59 -21.10
N PHE A 155 6.41 -8.43 -21.26
CA PHE A 155 5.45 -8.76 -20.19
C PHE A 155 5.59 -10.22 -19.71
N GLY A 156 5.89 -10.40 -18.42
CA GLY A 156 6.10 -11.71 -17.79
C GLY A 156 7.39 -12.43 -18.18
N GLY A 157 8.29 -11.77 -18.93
CA GLY A 157 9.57 -12.31 -19.38
C GLY A 157 10.76 -11.88 -18.52
N VAL A 158 11.95 -12.35 -18.92
CA VAL A 158 13.22 -11.98 -18.29
C VAL A 158 13.73 -10.66 -18.89
N PHE A 159 14.23 -9.76 -18.03
CA PHE A 159 14.90 -8.54 -18.44
C PHE A 159 16.39 -8.82 -18.73
N GLN A 160 16.87 -8.34 -19.87
CA GLN A 160 18.25 -8.50 -20.32
C GLN A 160 18.91 -7.12 -20.41
N LEU A 161 20.11 -6.99 -19.84
CA LEU A 161 20.92 -5.79 -19.99
C LEU A 161 21.34 -5.63 -21.46
N LEU A 162 21.20 -4.43 -22.01
CA LEU A 162 21.68 -4.12 -23.36
C LEU A 162 23.11 -3.57 -23.31
N ASP A 163 24.06 -4.31 -23.91
CA ASP A 163 25.47 -3.89 -24.00
C ASP A 163 25.68 -2.60 -24.79
N THR A 164 24.75 -2.28 -25.71
CA THR A 164 24.75 -1.08 -26.57
C THR A 164 23.62 -0.12 -26.23
N GLY A 165 23.07 -0.23 -25.01
CA GLY A 165 22.01 0.65 -24.52
C GLY A 165 22.51 2.07 -24.22
N PHE A 166 21.79 2.77 -23.36
CA PHE A 166 22.16 4.12 -22.89
C PHE A 166 23.64 4.19 -22.42
N PRO A 167 24.51 4.98 -23.09
CA PRO A 167 25.96 4.85 -22.93
C PRO A 167 26.58 5.79 -21.87
N PHE A 168 25.79 6.66 -21.23
CA PHE A 168 26.33 7.71 -20.37
C PHE A 168 26.45 7.28 -18.91
N SER A 169 27.51 7.74 -18.27
CA SER A 169 27.81 7.54 -16.84
C SER A 169 27.80 8.89 -16.13
N PHE A 170 27.40 8.88 -14.86
CA PHE A 170 27.32 10.07 -14.04
C PHE A 170 28.20 9.89 -12.80
N ASP A 171 28.68 11.00 -12.24
CA ASP A 171 29.51 11.03 -11.03
C ASP A 171 28.68 11.27 -9.76
N TYR A 172 27.36 11.19 -9.85
CA TYR A 172 26.41 11.42 -8.77
C TYR A 172 25.19 10.48 -8.90
N CYS A 173 24.46 10.29 -7.80
CA CYS A 173 23.20 9.55 -7.81
C CYS A 173 22.14 10.35 -8.56
N ILE A 174 21.55 9.75 -9.59
CA ILE A 174 20.41 10.36 -10.29
C ILE A 174 19.16 10.03 -9.49
N GLY A 175 18.45 11.08 -9.09
CA GLY A 175 17.10 11.03 -8.55
C GLY A 175 16.12 10.52 -9.61
N ASP A 176 15.02 11.23 -9.87
CA ASP A 176 14.01 10.71 -10.80
C ASP A 176 14.53 10.51 -12.25
N ILE A 177 14.08 9.41 -12.87
CA ILE A 177 14.32 9.09 -14.29
C ILE A 177 12.96 8.85 -14.93
N THR A 178 12.54 9.71 -15.85
CA THR A 178 11.32 9.46 -16.62
C THR A 178 11.65 9.03 -18.04
N ALA A 179 11.03 7.95 -18.51
CA ALA A 179 11.20 7.45 -19.86
C ALA A 179 9.89 7.49 -20.64
N VAL A 180 9.95 7.95 -21.88
CA VAL A 180 8.80 7.93 -22.79
C VAL A 180 9.25 7.55 -24.19
N SER A 181 8.39 6.84 -24.93
CA SER A 181 8.67 6.39 -26.28
C SER A 181 7.47 6.54 -27.20
N TRP A 182 7.73 6.61 -28.49
CA TRP A 182 6.73 6.62 -29.56
C TRP A 182 7.32 6.03 -30.84
N ASN A 183 6.50 5.87 -31.87
CA ASN A 183 6.88 5.25 -33.15
C ASN A 183 7.53 3.87 -32.95
N GLU A 184 6.87 2.99 -32.17
CA GLU A 184 7.36 1.63 -31.86
C GLU A 184 8.79 1.60 -31.30
N GLY A 185 9.11 2.56 -30.42
CA GLY A 185 10.42 2.67 -29.78
C GLY A 185 11.53 3.20 -30.68
N ALA A 186 11.23 3.60 -31.93
CA ALA A 186 12.20 4.28 -32.79
C ALA A 186 12.62 5.66 -32.23
N GLN A 187 11.82 6.20 -31.30
CA GLN A 187 12.09 7.42 -30.57
C GLN A 187 11.89 7.16 -29.08
N ILE A 188 12.93 7.41 -28.28
CA ILE A 188 12.87 7.36 -26.82
C ILE A 188 13.41 8.68 -26.28
N ARG A 189 12.79 9.22 -25.24
CA ARG A 189 13.32 10.33 -24.45
C ARG A 189 13.46 9.90 -23.00
N LEU A 190 14.61 10.23 -22.42
CA LEU A 190 14.83 10.18 -20.99
C LEU A 190 14.93 11.60 -20.46
N TYR A 191 14.20 11.87 -19.39
CA TYR A 191 14.33 13.09 -18.61
C TYR A 191 14.97 12.72 -17.29
N ILE A 192 16.08 13.38 -17.00
CA ILE A 192 16.84 13.19 -15.77
C ILE A 192 17.21 14.56 -15.20
N GLN A 193 17.47 14.62 -13.91
CA GLN A 193 18.02 15.82 -13.30
C GLN A 193 19.56 15.82 -13.36
N ASP A 194 20.15 16.91 -13.85
CA ASP A 194 21.58 17.13 -13.83
C ASP A 194 22.08 17.57 -12.44
N LYS A 195 23.39 17.51 -12.19
CA LYS A 195 24.00 17.95 -10.92
C LYS A 195 23.81 19.45 -10.58
N PHE A 196 23.26 20.23 -11.50
CA PHE A 196 22.93 21.64 -11.30
C PHE A 196 21.42 21.83 -11.13
N ASN A 197 20.70 20.76 -10.79
CA ASN A 197 19.25 20.72 -10.59
C ASN A 197 18.44 21.13 -11.83
N ASN A 198 18.97 20.95 -13.04
CA ASN A 198 18.19 21.13 -14.27
C ASN A 198 17.63 19.79 -14.74
N ILE A 199 16.37 19.77 -15.16
CA ILE A 199 15.83 18.66 -15.96
C ILE A 199 16.41 18.76 -17.35
N VAL A 200 17.08 17.70 -17.81
CA VAL A 200 17.69 17.59 -19.13
C VAL A 200 17.12 16.40 -19.88
N GLU A 201 16.96 16.56 -21.20
CA GLU A 201 16.52 15.49 -22.10
C GLU A 201 17.72 14.76 -22.72
N TRP A 202 17.64 13.43 -22.76
CA TRP A 202 18.42 12.57 -23.63
C TRP A 202 17.52 11.90 -24.66
N ALA A 203 17.89 12.03 -25.92
CA ALA A 203 17.11 11.58 -27.05
C ALA A 203 17.77 10.39 -27.75
N TYR A 204 17.07 9.26 -27.76
CA TYR A 204 17.34 8.16 -28.68
C TYR A 204 16.60 8.44 -29.99
N THR A 205 17.36 8.76 -31.03
CA THR A 205 16.84 9.05 -32.37
C THR A 205 17.76 8.38 -33.39
N TYR A 206 17.18 7.71 -34.39
CA TYR A 206 17.95 7.05 -35.46
C TYR A 206 19.04 6.10 -34.93
N LEU A 207 18.71 5.30 -33.92
CA LEU A 207 19.58 4.31 -33.29
C LEU A 207 20.76 4.90 -32.47
N THR A 208 20.75 6.20 -32.20
CA THR A 208 21.81 6.86 -31.43
C THR A 208 21.23 7.69 -30.29
N TRP A 209 21.92 7.68 -29.16
CA TRP A 209 21.63 8.59 -28.05
C TRP A 209 22.37 9.91 -28.24
N SER A 210 21.66 11.01 -28.00
CA SER A 210 22.20 12.37 -28.04
C SER A 210 21.51 13.24 -27.00
N GLN A 211 22.13 14.34 -26.57
CA GLN A 211 21.44 15.27 -25.68
C GLN A 211 20.38 16.04 -26.46
N GLY A 212 19.16 16.08 -25.92
CA GLY A 212 18.02 16.79 -26.49
C GLY A 212 18.07 18.30 -26.24
N THR A 213 17.02 19.00 -26.66
CA THR A 213 16.94 20.46 -26.53
C THR A 213 16.22 20.92 -25.26
N PHE A 214 15.54 20.01 -24.56
CA PHE A 214 14.88 20.36 -23.30
C PHE A 214 15.91 20.53 -22.18
N LYS A 215 15.94 21.73 -21.58
CA LYS A 215 16.69 22.03 -20.37
C LYS A 215 15.97 23.10 -19.56
N THR A 216 15.64 22.81 -18.31
CA THR A 216 14.97 23.76 -17.41
C THR A 216 15.39 23.55 -15.96
N ALA A 217 15.41 24.61 -15.16
CA ALA A 217 15.70 24.52 -13.73
C ALA A 217 14.53 23.88 -12.96
N ALA A 218 14.85 23.10 -11.94
CA ALA A 218 13.90 22.42 -11.07
C ALA A 218 14.39 22.41 -9.60
N LEU A 219 13.52 22.02 -8.67
CA LEU A 219 13.94 21.72 -7.30
C LEU A 219 14.90 20.52 -7.29
N PRO A 220 15.85 20.44 -6.34
CA PRO A 220 16.69 19.26 -6.21
C PRO A 220 15.85 18.01 -5.93
N ASN A 221 16.25 16.89 -6.55
CA ASN A 221 15.49 15.64 -6.60
C ASN A 221 14.02 15.84 -7.03
N ALA A 222 13.75 16.79 -7.94
CA ALA A 222 12.41 17.01 -8.43
C ALA A 222 11.89 15.76 -9.14
N ASP A 223 10.65 15.38 -8.82
CA ASP A 223 9.90 14.43 -9.63
C ASP A 223 9.63 15.04 -11.01
N ILE A 224 9.75 14.19 -12.02
CA ILE A 224 9.55 14.50 -13.42
C ILE A 224 8.44 13.57 -13.94
N ILE A 225 7.52 14.15 -14.71
CA ILE A 225 6.48 13.37 -15.39
C ILE A 225 6.56 13.71 -16.86
N ALA A 226 6.58 12.69 -17.71
CA ALA A 226 6.58 12.86 -19.14
C ALA A 226 5.66 11.84 -19.81
N PHE A 227 4.88 12.29 -20.77
CA PHE A 227 3.97 11.43 -21.54
C PHE A 227 3.76 11.99 -22.95
N VAL A 228 3.46 11.11 -23.88
CA VAL A 228 3.12 11.45 -25.27
C VAL A 228 1.63 11.29 -25.46
N ARG A 229 1.02 12.22 -26.18
CA ARG A 229 -0.38 12.14 -26.61
C ARG A 229 -0.45 12.40 -28.11
N ASP A 230 -1.13 11.52 -28.82
CA ASP A 230 -1.45 11.76 -30.22
C ASP A 230 -2.34 13.01 -30.34
N SER A 231 -2.01 13.87 -31.29
CA SER A 231 -2.89 14.99 -31.62
C SER A 231 -4.01 14.45 -32.52
N TYR A 232 -5.26 14.60 -32.09
CA TYR A 232 -6.43 14.36 -32.93
C TYR A 232 -7.25 15.66 -33.00
N PRO A 233 -7.75 16.05 -34.19
CA PRO A 233 -7.76 15.35 -35.48
C PRO A 233 -6.52 15.57 -36.37
N VAL A 234 -5.55 16.38 -35.95
CA VAL A 234 -4.39 16.74 -36.78
C VAL A 234 -3.28 15.69 -36.64
N PRO A 235 -2.79 15.07 -37.73
CA PRO A 235 -1.70 14.10 -37.66
C PRO A 235 -0.47 14.67 -36.92
N GLY A 236 -0.04 13.98 -35.88
CA GLY A 236 1.08 14.40 -35.04
C GLY A 236 0.95 13.89 -33.61
N PHE A 237 1.87 14.32 -32.76
CA PHE A 237 1.80 14.11 -31.32
C PHE A 237 2.31 15.35 -30.58
N CYS A 238 1.94 15.40 -29.31
CA CYS A 238 2.49 16.31 -28.32
C CYS A 238 3.20 15.51 -27.24
N LEU A 239 4.36 15.98 -26.82
CA LEU A 239 5.13 15.45 -25.71
C LEU A 239 5.04 16.45 -24.57
N PHE A 240 4.58 15.98 -23.42
CA PHE A 240 4.39 16.78 -22.22
C PHE A 240 5.50 16.45 -21.23
N VAL A 241 6.04 17.47 -20.57
CA VAL A 241 6.94 17.33 -19.43
C VAL A 241 6.41 18.21 -18.31
N ILE A 242 6.26 17.65 -17.12
CA ILE A 242 5.79 18.31 -15.90
C ILE A 242 6.86 18.12 -14.82
N TRP A 243 7.17 19.18 -14.10
CA TRP A 243 8.18 19.16 -13.02
C TRP A 243 7.87 20.19 -11.95
N ALA A 244 8.44 20.02 -10.77
CA ALA A 244 8.47 21.05 -9.73
C ALA A 244 9.64 22.02 -9.97
N GLY A 245 9.32 23.26 -10.33
CA GLY A 245 10.28 24.34 -10.50
C GLY A 245 10.84 24.84 -9.18
N GLN A 246 11.95 25.57 -9.25
CA GLN A 246 12.65 26.13 -8.07
C GLN A 246 11.77 27.04 -7.20
N ASP A 247 10.73 27.65 -7.75
CA ASP A 247 9.74 28.45 -7.02
C ASP A 247 8.58 27.61 -6.43
N GLN A 248 8.76 26.29 -6.36
CA GLN A 248 7.76 25.30 -5.92
C GLN A 248 6.46 25.30 -6.73
N LYS A 249 6.48 25.83 -7.94
CA LYS A 249 5.36 25.65 -8.86
C LYS A 249 5.55 24.41 -9.69
N LEU A 250 4.44 23.73 -9.95
CA LEU A 250 4.37 22.72 -10.97
C LEU A 250 4.32 23.43 -12.32
N TYR A 251 5.32 23.17 -13.15
CA TYR A 251 5.41 23.66 -14.50
C TYR A 251 5.04 22.56 -15.49
N GLN A 252 4.51 22.97 -16.64
CA GLN A 252 4.41 22.14 -17.84
C GLN A 252 5.15 22.81 -18.99
N SER A 253 5.78 21.99 -19.82
CA SER A 253 6.20 22.38 -21.16
C SER A 253 5.73 21.31 -22.15
N VAL A 254 5.40 21.76 -23.36
CA VAL A 254 4.84 20.91 -24.41
C VAL A 254 5.70 21.06 -25.65
N TRP A 255 6.22 19.93 -26.15
CA TRP A 255 6.77 19.86 -27.50
C TRP A 255 5.68 19.39 -28.44
N SER A 256 5.45 20.11 -29.53
CA SER A 256 4.49 19.73 -30.56
C SER A 256 5.20 19.48 -31.88
N THR A 257 4.84 18.37 -32.54
CA THR A 257 5.28 18.10 -33.93
C THR A 257 4.95 19.23 -34.90
N LEU A 258 3.86 19.98 -34.66
CA LEU A 258 3.44 21.09 -35.52
C LEU A 258 4.38 22.30 -35.44
N GLU A 259 4.89 22.59 -34.24
CA GLU A 259 5.79 23.72 -34.03
C GLU A 259 7.28 23.32 -34.05
N SER A 260 7.57 22.03 -33.88
CA SER A 260 8.93 21.47 -33.79
C SER A 260 9.81 22.18 -32.75
N LYS A 261 9.20 22.68 -31.66
CA LYS A 261 9.88 23.33 -30.54
C LYS A 261 9.13 23.09 -29.24
N TRP A 262 9.82 23.28 -28.13
CA TRP A 262 9.23 23.35 -26.79
C TRP A 262 8.47 24.66 -26.59
N SER A 263 7.30 24.59 -25.98
CA SER A 263 6.60 25.76 -25.46
C SER A 263 7.39 26.37 -24.29
N ALA A 264 7.16 27.66 -24.01
CA ALA A 264 7.61 28.23 -22.75
C ALA A 264 7.01 27.42 -21.58
N PRO A 265 7.74 27.26 -20.45
CA PRO A 265 7.17 26.70 -19.23
C PRO A 265 5.91 27.46 -18.81
N GLN A 266 4.87 26.71 -18.47
CA GLN A 266 3.60 27.25 -18.00
C GLN A 266 3.32 26.75 -16.58
N ASP A 267 3.09 27.68 -15.65
CA ASP A 267 2.66 27.39 -14.28
C ASP A 267 1.28 26.68 -14.31
N ILE A 268 1.19 25.52 -13.66
CA ILE A 268 -0.02 24.70 -13.55
C ILE A 268 -0.65 24.84 -12.17
N ALA A 269 0.18 24.75 -11.14
CA ALA A 269 -0.22 24.75 -9.74
C ALA A 269 0.97 25.13 -8.85
N SER A 270 0.71 25.45 -7.59
CA SER A 270 1.75 25.57 -6.56
C SER A 270 1.76 24.30 -5.72
N VAL A 271 2.94 23.72 -5.50
CA VAL A 271 3.12 22.62 -4.55
C VAL A 271 2.90 23.20 -3.15
N ARG A 272 1.71 22.96 -2.58
CA ARG A 272 1.45 23.30 -1.17
C ARG A 272 2.07 22.20 -0.30
N SER A 273 3.39 22.21 -0.11
CA SER A 273 4.04 21.26 0.80
C SER A 273 3.64 21.52 2.25
N THR A 274 3.76 20.47 3.07
CA THR A 274 3.90 20.56 4.53
C THR A 274 5.11 21.43 4.86
N GLY A 275 4.83 22.73 4.94
CA GLY A 275 5.78 23.82 5.12
C GLY A 275 6.10 24.53 3.80
N ASN A 276 5.61 25.77 3.67
CA ASN A 276 5.85 26.62 2.49
C ASN A 276 7.32 27.03 2.43
N VAL A 277 8.04 26.86 1.33
CA VAL A 277 9.39 27.47 1.24
C VAL A 277 9.30 28.98 1.34
N VAL A 278 10.31 29.58 1.97
CA VAL A 278 10.51 31.03 1.91
C VAL A 278 11.32 31.37 0.67
N GLY A 279 10.81 32.24 -0.19
CA GLY A 279 11.53 32.88 -1.30
C GLY A 279 12.06 32.02 -2.46
N SER A 280 12.84 32.63 -3.35
CA SER A 280 13.35 32.02 -4.59
C SER A 280 14.50 31.03 -4.34
N PHE A 281 14.34 29.77 -4.75
CA PHE A 281 15.35 28.73 -4.53
C PHE A 281 16.54 28.83 -5.49
N VAL A 282 17.75 29.04 -4.95
CA VAL A 282 19.02 28.92 -5.68
C VAL A 282 20.09 28.31 -4.75
N GLY A 283 20.18 26.99 -4.62
CA GLY A 283 21.20 26.36 -3.77
C GLY A 283 21.22 24.84 -3.75
N ASP A 284 22.17 24.29 -3.01
CA ASP A 284 22.41 22.85 -2.83
C ASP A 284 21.87 22.36 -1.47
N TYR A 285 21.97 21.05 -1.24
CA TYR A 285 21.73 20.43 0.07
C TYR A 285 22.68 21.03 1.11
N PHE A 286 22.17 21.35 2.29
CA PHE A 286 22.99 21.61 3.46
C PHE A 286 22.44 20.81 4.64
N SER A 287 22.67 19.51 4.52
CA SER A 287 22.93 18.61 5.64
C SER A 287 24.45 18.45 5.78
N ASP A 288 24.89 17.56 6.66
CA ASP A 288 26.30 17.15 6.81
C ASP A 288 26.88 16.35 5.63
N GLU A 289 26.20 16.32 4.48
CA GLU A 289 26.51 15.51 3.29
C GLU A 289 26.58 13.99 3.53
N ASP A 290 26.14 13.50 4.70
CA ASP A 290 26.02 12.06 4.95
C ASP A 290 24.78 11.53 4.22
N GLU A 291 24.93 10.42 3.49
CA GLU A 291 23.81 9.71 2.85
C GLU A 291 22.71 9.30 3.85
N TYR A 292 23.02 9.34 5.16
CA TYR A 292 22.10 9.00 6.23
C TYR A 292 21.91 10.18 7.21
N THR A 293 21.08 11.15 6.83
CA THR A 293 20.69 12.29 7.70
C THR A 293 20.11 11.86 9.05
N ASP A 294 19.63 10.61 9.17
CA ASP A 294 19.14 10.04 10.43
C ASP A 294 20.24 9.78 11.47
N ARG A 295 21.52 9.63 11.07
CA ARG A 295 22.62 9.25 11.97
C ARG A 295 23.08 10.37 12.89
N LYS A 296 22.92 11.64 12.49
CA LYS A 296 23.54 12.77 13.18
C LYS A 296 22.52 13.80 13.60
N ALA A 297 22.50 14.16 14.89
CA ALA A 297 21.57 15.17 15.36
C ALA A 297 22.19 16.53 15.46
N ILE A 298 21.36 17.53 15.19
CA ILE A 298 21.70 18.94 15.37
C ILE A 298 21.92 19.18 16.86
N THR A 299 23.12 19.62 17.23
CA THR A 299 23.47 20.05 18.58
C THR A 299 23.33 21.56 18.74
N SER A 300 23.53 22.31 17.66
CA SER A 300 23.27 23.75 17.66
C SER A 300 22.81 24.25 16.28
N ALA A 301 21.95 25.26 16.29
CA ALA A 301 21.59 26.02 15.10
C ALA A 301 22.12 27.45 15.22
N LYS A 302 22.98 27.85 14.28
CA LYS A 302 23.60 29.18 14.24
C LYS A 302 22.94 30.05 13.18
N VAL A 303 22.37 31.17 13.59
CA VAL A 303 21.66 32.11 12.72
C VAL A 303 22.40 33.43 12.64
N CYS A 304 22.77 33.87 11.45
CA CYS A 304 23.38 35.16 11.20
C CYS A 304 22.32 36.19 10.79
N VAL A 305 22.26 37.31 11.50
CA VAL A 305 21.32 38.41 11.24
C VAL A 305 22.09 39.66 10.88
N ASN A 306 21.67 40.35 9.83
CA ASN A 306 22.23 41.65 9.44
C ASN A 306 21.08 42.62 9.14
N SER A 307 21.10 43.78 9.79
CA SER A 307 20.08 44.82 9.64
C SER A 307 18.64 44.30 9.87
N GLY A 308 18.50 43.36 10.81
CA GLY A 308 17.22 42.74 11.16
C GLY A 308 16.75 41.63 10.22
N VAL A 309 17.48 41.32 9.15
CA VAL A 309 17.15 40.22 8.22
C VAL A 309 18.05 39.02 8.54
N VAL A 310 17.50 37.81 8.50
CA VAL A 310 18.30 36.58 8.60
C VAL A 310 19.04 36.41 7.28
N VAL A 311 20.36 36.56 7.34
CA VAL A 311 21.24 36.53 6.16
C VAL A 311 22.03 35.25 6.03
N GLY A 312 22.12 34.43 7.09
CA GLY A 312 22.75 33.12 6.98
C GLY A 312 22.40 32.14 8.09
N LEU A 313 22.66 30.86 7.82
CA LEU A 313 22.38 29.74 8.73
C LEU A 313 23.51 28.71 8.64
N ALA A 314 23.87 28.12 9.78
CA ALA A 314 24.74 26.95 9.88
C ALA A 314 24.22 26.01 10.99
N LEU A 315 24.44 24.71 10.82
CA LEU A 315 24.09 23.66 11.77
C LEU A 315 25.34 22.92 12.24
N GLU A 316 25.39 22.62 13.53
CA GLU A 316 26.39 21.74 14.14
C GLU A 316 25.74 20.43 14.55
N PHE A 317 26.47 19.33 14.42
CA PHE A 317 25.96 17.98 14.67
C PHE A 317 26.70 17.28 15.82
N THR A 318 26.14 16.16 16.29
CA THR A 318 26.72 15.39 17.41
C THR A 318 28.08 14.76 17.15
N ASP A 319 28.47 14.57 15.89
CA ASP A 319 29.82 14.14 15.53
C ASP A 319 30.81 15.32 15.43
N GLN A 320 30.38 16.51 15.86
CA GLN A 320 31.12 17.77 15.80
C GLN A 320 31.34 18.29 14.38
N THR A 321 30.71 17.68 13.36
CA THR A 321 30.70 18.29 12.02
C THR A 321 29.87 19.55 12.03
N VAL A 322 30.34 20.53 11.27
CA VAL A 322 29.68 21.80 11.08
C VAL A 322 29.56 22.02 9.60
N THR A 323 28.38 22.42 9.23
CA THR A 323 28.07 22.79 7.86
C THR A 323 28.62 24.16 7.51
N GLY A 324 28.91 24.37 6.22
CA GLY A 324 29.24 25.70 5.74
C GLY A 324 28.08 26.69 5.96
N TRP A 325 28.40 27.96 6.18
CA TRP A 325 27.37 29.01 6.18
C TRP A 325 26.62 29.02 4.85
N ARG A 326 25.29 28.89 4.90
CA ARG A 326 24.42 29.21 3.77
C ARG A 326 23.94 30.65 3.91
N GLY A 327 24.12 31.45 2.86
CA GLY A 327 24.00 32.90 2.95
C GLY A 327 25.32 33.58 3.35
N SER A 328 25.22 34.62 4.18
CA SER A 328 26.34 35.41 4.67
C SER A 328 26.58 35.14 6.15
N GLY A 329 27.83 34.84 6.52
CA GLY A 329 28.31 34.89 7.91
C GLY A 329 28.63 36.31 8.41
N ASN A 330 28.49 37.33 7.55
CA ASN A 330 28.73 38.74 7.90
C ASN A 330 27.47 39.34 8.54
N GLY A 331 27.46 39.38 9.87
CA GLY A 331 26.38 39.92 10.69
C GLY A 331 26.55 39.54 12.16
N THR A 332 25.50 39.73 12.96
CA THR A 332 25.45 39.23 14.33
C THR A 332 25.03 37.76 14.30
N VAL A 333 25.90 36.88 14.81
CA VAL A 333 25.63 35.45 14.89
C VAL A 333 25.00 35.13 16.25
N TYR A 334 23.89 34.40 16.19
CA TYR A 334 23.21 33.85 17.36
C TYR A 334 23.29 32.33 17.30
N THR A 335 23.41 31.69 18.47
CA THR A 335 23.42 30.24 18.59
C THR A 335 22.20 29.78 19.39
N PHE A 336 21.52 28.75 18.89
CA PHE A 336 20.52 27.99 19.63
C PHE A 336 21.11 26.61 19.95
N ASP A 337 21.54 26.42 21.19
CA ASP A 337 22.09 25.14 21.65
C ASP A 337 20.95 24.21 22.08
N LEU A 338 21.01 22.96 21.59
CA LEU A 338 20.11 21.88 21.95
C LEU A 338 20.76 21.04 23.05
N ASN A 339 19.96 20.59 24.00
CA ASN A 339 20.32 19.54 24.94
C ASN A 339 20.51 18.20 24.21
N ASP A 340 21.33 17.31 24.76
CA ASP A 340 21.68 16.00 24.14
C ASP A 340 20.47 15.10 23.80
N THR A 341 19.29 15.43 24.30
CA THR A 341 18.05 14.64 24.25
C THR A 341 16.88 15.37 23.62
N GLU A 342 17.11 16.47 22.90
CA GLU A 342 16.06 17.17 22.15
C GLU A 342 16.41 17.29 20.67
N ASP A 343 15.36 17.36 19.85
CA ASP A 343 15.46 17.63 18.41
C ASP A 343 14.61 18.86 18.11
N ILE A 344 14.98 19.66 17.11
CA ILE A 344 14.10 20.71 16.57
C ILE A 344 12.97 20.01 15.80
N THR A 345 11.72 20.20 16.22
CA THR A 345 10.54 19.56 15.59
C THR A 345 9.64 20.56 14.88
N THR A 346 9.88 21.86 15.09
CA THR A 346 9.08 22.93 14.51
C THR A 346 9.94 24.16 14.28
N ILE A 347 9.72 24.84 13.17
CA ILE A 347 10.40 26.09 12.80
C ILE A 347 9.33 27.12 12.50
N SER A 348 9.39 28.28 13.13
CA SER A 348 8.53 29.41 12.80
C SER A 348 9.34 30.48 12.10
N TYR A 349 8.78 31.10 11.08
CA TYR A 349 9.47 32.12 10.30
C TYR A 349 8.54 33.25 9.85
N ILE A 350 9.18 34.34 9.44
CA ILE A 350 8.56 35.49 8.80
C ILE A 350 9.33 35.76 7.50
N GLU A 351 8.61 35.90 6.39
CA GLU A 351 9.17 36.26 5.10
C GLU A 351 8.55 37.53 4.52
N GLU A 352 9.32 38.27 3.74
CA GLU A 352 8.85 39.37 2.91
C GLU A 352 9.75 39.53 1.69
N ASN A 353 9.17 39.59 0.48
CA ASN A 353 9.90 39.77 -0.78
C ASN A 353 11.09 38.78 -0.94
N ASP A 354 10.84 37.49 -0.73
CA ASP A 354 11.83 36.41 -0.82
C ASP A 354 13.02 36.55 0.15
N ARG A 355 12.80 37.22 1.29
CA ARG A 355 13.79 37.36 2.36
C ARG A 355 13.24 36.87 3.68
N LEU A 356 14.06 36.13 4.41
CA LEU A 356 13.75 35.66 5.75
C LEU A 356 13.96 36.79 6.76
N LEU A 357 12.88 37.43 7.19
CA LEU A 357 12.93 38.52 8.16
C LEU A 357 13.08 38.04 9.60
N GLY A 358 12.56 36.84 9.89
CA GLY A 358 12.54 36.28 11.23
C GLY A 358 12.57 34.76 11.20
N LEU A 359 13.27 34.15 12.15
CA LEU A 359 13.37 32.69 12.33
C LEU A 359 13.35 32.31 13.82
N SER A 360 12.63 31.26 14.19
CA SER A 360 12.61 30.68 15.54
C SER A 360 12.43 29.17 15.47
N PHE A 361 13.01 28.44 16.42
CA PHE A 361 12.96 26.99 16.53
C PHE A 361 12.18 26.56 17.76
N THR A 362 11.46 25.45 17.68
CA THR A 362 10.84 24.77 18.81
C THR A 362 11.27 23.30 18.83
N THR A 363 11.66 22.81 20.00
CA THR A 363 12.17 21.44 20.17
C THR A 363 11.09 20.44 20.58
N SER A 364 11.40 19.15 20.51
CA SER A 364 10.56 18.04 20.99
C SER A 364 10.18 18.14 22.46
N LYS A 365 10.92 18.91 23.27
CA LYS A 365 10.63 19.20 24.68
C LYS A 365 9.88 20.51 24.91
N GLY A 366 9.54 21.22 23.84
CA GLY A 366 8.87 22.51 23.89
C GLY A 366 9.79 23.69 24.21
N GLN A 367 11.12 23.50 24.21
CA GLN A 367 12.07 24.62 24.30
C GLN A 367 11.94 25.47 23.03
N GLN A 368 11.80 26.77 23.19
CA GLN A 368 11.70 27.72 22.09
C GLN A 368 12.94 28.61 22.03
N SER A 369 13.51 28.77 20.84
CA SER A 369 14.55 29.77 20.61
C SER A 369 13.94 31.17 20.63
N PRO A 370 14.71 32.23 20.93
CA PRO A 370 14.29 33.58 20.60
C PRO A 370 14.08 33.71 19.08
N TRP A 371 13.36 34.75 18.67
CA TRP A 371 13.29 35.13 17.27
C TRP A 371 14.60 35.77 16.83
N TYR A 372 15.20 35.22 15.80
CA TYR A 372 16.37 35.77 15.12
C TYR A 372 15.90 36.62 13.95
N GLY A 373 16.15 37.94 13.98
CA GLY A 373 15.68 38.89 12.96
C GLY A 373 14.70 39.94 13.52
N THR A 374 13.89 40.57 12.64
CA THR A 374 13.05 41.71 13.00
C THR A 374 11.69 41.25 13.56
N GLN A 375 11.37 41.62 14.81
CA GLN A 375 10.06 41.38 15.44
C GLN A 375 9.01 42.47 15.17
N GLY A 376 9.31 43.45 14.31
CA GLY A 376 8.61 44.74 14.28
C GLY A 376 7.45 44.88 13.29
N LEU A 377 7.16 43.89 12.45
CA LEU A 377 6.14 44.02 11.40
C LEU A 377 4.91 43.14 11.66
N PRO A 378 3.70 43.60 11.31
CA PRO A 378 2.45 42.84 11.42
C PRO A 378 2.35 41.79 10.29
N THR A 379 3.37 40.95 10.17
CA THR A 379 3.47 39.90 9.15
C THR A 379 2.99 38.57 9.71
N THR A 380 2.33 37.79 8.85
CA THR A 380 1.84 36.45 9.19
C THR A 380 3.01 35.52 9.51
N VAL A 381 3.08 35.03 10.74
CA VAL A 381 4.03 33.97 11.11
C VAL A 381 3.59 32.69 10.44
N THR A 382 4.52 32.04 9.74
CA THR A 382 4.30 30.71 9.16
C THR A 382 5.13 29.69 9.91
N THR A 383 4.64 28.46 9.97
CA THR A 383 5.27 27.38 10.73
C THR A 383 5.52 26.18 9.84
N TRP A 384 6.74 25.64 9.93
CA TRP A 384 7.13 24.35 9.40
C TRP A 384 7.14 23.31 10.51
N SER A 385 6.39 22.24 10.31
CA SER A 385 6.47 21.04 11.12
C SER A 385 6.03 19.85 10.27
N PHE A 386 6.50 18.66 10.64
CA PHE A 386 6.17 17.45 9.91
C PHE A 386 6.04 16.30 10.89
N GLY A 387 4.81 15.91 11.24
CA GLY A 387 4.53 14.71 12.07
C GLY A 387 5.29 14.56 13.40
N GLY A 388 5.90 15.64 13.93
CA GLY A 388 6.81 15.57 15.09
C GLY A 388 8.22 15.04 14.78
N HIS A 389 8.56 14.85 13.50
CA HIS A 389 9.88 14.48 13.02
C HIS A 389 10.94 15.52 13.37
N ALA A 390 12.18 15.05 13.55
CA ALA A 390 13.31 15.91 13.87
C ALA A 390 13.85 16.60 12.62
N LEU A 391 14.30 17.84 12.76
CA LEU A 391 15.05 18.54 11.73
C LEU A 391 16.40 17.85 11.51
N GLY A 392 16.68 17.43 10.28
CA GLY A 392 17.98 16.90 9.85
C GLY A 392 18.86 17.93 9.14
N GLY A 393 18.28 19.00 8.61
CA GLY A 393 19.01 19.98 7.82
C GLY A 393 18.10 20.94 7.07
N PHE A 394 18.65 21.62 6.07
CA PHE A 394 17.88 22.45 5.16
C PHE A 394 18.29 22.24 3.70
N TYR A 395 17.34 22.44 2.79
CA TYR A 395 17.59 22.73 1.38
C TYR A 395 17.57 24.25 1.20
N GLY A 396 18.56 24.85 0.53
CA GLY A 396 18.51 26.30 0.28
C GLY A 396 19.85 27.01 0.06
N THR A 397 19.74 28.33 -0.11
CA THR A 397 20.64 29.19 -0.90
C THR A 397 22.15 28.97 -0.76
N ALA A 398 22.85 28.80 -1.89
CA ALA A 398 24.32 28.76 -2.00
C ALA A 398 24.96 30.15 -2.26
N ASP A 399 24.13 31.20 -2.38
CA ASP A 399 24.56 32.60 -2.55
C ASP A 399 24.88 33.24 -1.18
N THR A 400 25.52 34.41 -1.23
CA THR A 400 25.84 35.30 -0.11
C THR A 400 24.63 35.84 0.66
N VAL A 401 23.42 35.64 0.16
CA VAL A 401 22.18 36.06 0.80
C VAL A 401 21.26 34.85 0.90
N LEU A 402 20.75 34.60 2.10
CA LEU A 402 19.73 33.59 2.35
C LEU A 402 18.39 34.03 1.73
N ARG A 403 18.10 33.54 0.52
CA ARG A 403 16.88 33.86 -0.25
C ARG A 403 15.82 32.77 -0.17
N GLY A 404 16.21 31.56 0.23
CA GLY A 404 15.24 30.54 0.57
C GLY A 404 15.77 29.36 1.36
N LEU A 405 14.86 28.77 2.12
CA LEU A 405 15.09 27.63 3.01
C LEU A 405 13.87 26.70 2.96
N ALA A 406 14.15 25.40 2.90
CA ALA A 406 13.19 24.33 3.12
C ALA A 406 13.77 23.37 4.17
N PRO A 407 13.06 23.05 5.26
CA PRO A 407 13.56 22.10 6.25
C PRO A 407 13.59 20.67 5.71
N ILE A 408 14.64 19.93 6.08
CA ILE A 408 14.76 18.48 5.88
C ILE A 408 14.31 17.81 7.17
N TRP A 409 13.28 16.98 7.11
CA TRP A 409 12.79 16.24 8.27
C TRP A 409 13.34 14.81 8.26
N THR A 410 13.63 14.28 9.44
CA THR A 410 14.25 12.97 9.67
C THR A 410 13.35 12.12 10.54
N THR A 411 13.42 10.80 10.36
CA THR A 411 12.63 9.86 11.19
C THR A 411 13.23 9.64 12.57
N ARG A 412 14.48 10.09 12.78
CA ARG A 412 15.12 10.07 14.09
C ARG A 412 14.27 10.80 15.12
N ILE A 413 13.99 10.13 16.23
CA ILE A 413 13.41 10.73 17.42
C ILE A 413 14.38 10.45 18.56
N ARG A 414 15.11 11.47 19.04
CA ARG A 414 15.97 11.31 20.21
C ARG A 414 15.12 11.09 21.45
N GLY A 415 15.33 9.93 22.07
CA GLY A 415 14.61 9.50 23.25
C GLY A 415 13.24 8.96 22.87
N ILE A 416 13.03 7.67 23.13
CA ILE A 416 11.67 7.16 23.29
C ILE A 416 11.14 7.87 24.54
N ASP A 417 10.41 8.96 24.34
CA ASP A 417 9.72 9.65 25.44
C ASP A 417 8.94 8.57 26.22
N ALA A 418 9.12 8.52 27.53
CA ALA A 418 8.37 7.62 28.40
C ALA A 418 6.87 7.73 28.13
N ARG A 419 6.39 8.93 27.73
CA ARG A 419 5.01 9.15 27.28
C ARG A 419 4.66 8.42 25.99
N ARG A 420 5.57 8.39 25.00
CA ARG A 420 5.35 7.65 23.74
C ARG A 420 5.30 6.15 24.02
N LEU A 421 6.16 5.64 24.91
CA LEU A 421 6.10 4.24 25.32
C LEU A 421 4.81 3.94 26.09
N GLU A 422 4.40 4.79 27.03
CA GLU A 422 3.12 4.67 27.75
C GLU A 422 1.92 4.72 26.80
N GLU A 423 1.95 5.60 25.80
CA GLU A 423 0.92 5.68 24.76
C GLU A 423 0.89 4.40 23.92
N LEU A 424 2.04 3.90 23.48
CA LEU A 424 2.12 2.63 22.76
C LEU A 424 1.58 1.49 23.63
N MET A 425 1.94 1.42 24.92
CA MET A 425 1.43 0.43 25.86
C MET A 425 -0.09 0.54 26.05
N ARG A 426 -0.64 1.76 26.17
CA ARG A 426 -2.08 2.02 26.28
C ARG A 426 -2.83 1.59 25.03
N ARG A 427 -2.29 1.92 23.84
CA ARG A 427 -2.84 1.48 22.54
C ARG A 427 -2.80 -0.04 22.42
N ALA A 428 -1.70 -0.66 22.84
CA ALA A 428 -1.58 -2.12 22.94
C ALA A 428 -2.71 -2.72 23.78
N GLN A 429 -2.91 -2.22 25.00
CA GLN A 429 -3.95 -2.72 25.90
C GLN A 429 -5.35 -2.57 25.32
N ALA A 430 -5.66 -1.42 24.72
CA ALA A 430 -6.95 -1.20 24.06
C ALA A 430 -7.18 -2.17 22.90
N LEU A 431 -6.15 -2.42 22.11
CA LEU A 431 -6.18 -3.34 20.97
C LEU A 431 -6.34 -4.79 21.43
N ALA A 432 -5.64 -5.21 22.48
CA ALA A 432 -5.80 -6.53 23.08
C ALA A 432 -7.22 -6.75 23.62
N ALA A 433 -7.82 -5.74 24.26
CA ALA A 433 -9.21 -5.80 24.69
C ALA A 433 -10.18 -5.94 23.51
N GLY A 434 -9.97 -5.18 22.43
CA GLY A 434 -10.78 -5.28 21.22
C GLY A 434 -10.69 -6.65 20.55
N VAL A 435 -9.49 -7.23 20.50
CA VAL A 435 -9.26 -8.59 20.00
C VAL A 435 -9.97 -9.64 20.85
N GLN A 436 -9.93 -9.51 22.18
CA GLN A 436 -10.61 -10.42 23.09
C GLN A 436 -12.14 -10.33 22.98
N GLU A 437 -12.68 -9.14 22.78
CA GLU A 437 -14.11 -8.92 22.49
C GLU A 437 -14.50 -9.59 21.17
N SER A 438 -13.71 -9.37 20.11
CA SER A 438 -13.91 -10.00 18.80
C SER A 438 -13.87 -11.54 18.93
N ALA A 439 -12.90 -12.10 19.67
CA ALA A 439 -12.82 -13.55 19.91
C ALA A 439 -14.06 -14.11 20.65
N SER A 440 -14.57 -13.40 21.65
CA SER A 440 -15.80 -13.78 22.35
C SER A 440 -17.01 -13.77 21.42
N TYR A 441 -17.14 -12.72 20.61
CA TYR A 441 -18.21 -12.59 19.61
C TYR A 441 -18.15 -13.73 18.58
N PHE A 442 -16.96 -14.13 18.13
CA PHE A 442 -16.79 -15.29 17.26
C PHE A 442 -17.20 -16.61 17.91
N GLY A 443 -16.89 -16.81 19.19
CA GLY A 443 -17.36 -17.99 19.93
C GLY A 443 -18.90 -18.09 19.94
N GLN A 444 -19.59 -16.96 20.07
CA GLN A 444 -21.05 -16.90 20.01
C GLN A 444 -21.58 -17.19 18.60
N LEU A 445 -20.97 -16.59 17.56
CA LEU A 445 -21.32 -16.86 16.16
C LEU A 445 -21.14 -18.33 15.79
N ARG A 446 -20.02 -18.95 16.21
CA ARG A 446 -19.75 -20.38 16.01
C ARG A 446 -20.82 -21.25 16.68
N THR A 447 -21.14 -20.95 17.93
CA THR A 447 -22.20 -21.69 18.66
C THR A 447 -23.56 -21.58 17.95
N ARG A 448 -23.90 -20.40 17.42
CA ARG A 448 -25.13 -20.20 16.63
C ARG A 448 -25.09 -20.96 15.30
N ALA A 449 -23.96 -20.93 14.59
CA ALA A 449 -23.78 -21.68 13.35
C ALA A 449 -23.89 -23.21 13.57
N ASP A 450 -23.29 -23.72 14.64
CA ASP A 450 -23.37 -25.13 15.00
C ASP A 450 -24.80 -25.52 15.44
N THR A 451 -25.51 -24.63 16.15
CA THR A 451 -26.94 -24.82 16.48
C THR A 451 -27.81 -24.83 15.22
N TYR A 452 -27.55 -23.93 14.27
CA TYR A 452 -28.23 -23.91 12.96
C TYR A 452 -27.99 -25.22 12.19
N ARG A 453 -26.74 -25.72 12.14
CA ARG A 453 -26.42 -27.03 11.54
C ARG A 453 -27.13 -28.17 12.24
N ALA A 454 -27.14 -28.17 13.57
CA ALA A 454 -27.85 -29.20 14.35
C ALA A 454 -29.35 -29.18 14.05
N ARG A 455 -29.98 -28.00 13.94
CA ARG A 455 -31.39 -27.87 13.52
C ARG A 455 -31.62 -28.33 12.08
N ARG A 456 -30.75 -27.94 11.14
CA ARG A 456 -30.83 -28.38 9.73
C ARG A 456 -30.71 -29.91 9.61
N ARG A 457 -29.87 -30.55 10.44
CA ARG A 457 -29.75 -32.01 10.51
C ARG A 457 -30.91 -32.68 11.25
N ALA A 458 -31.42 -32.04 12.31
CA ALA A 458 -32.53 -32.55 13.13
C ALA A 458 -33.91 -32.30 12.51
N ALA A 459 -34.01 -31.49 11.46
CA ALA A 459 -35.20 -31.30 10.64
C ALA A 459 -35.50 -32.59 9.83
N GLY A 460 -35.79 -33.70 10.52
CA GLY A 460 -36.24 -34.95 9.91
C GLY A 460 -37.53 -34.80 9.10
N ALA A 461 -38.30 -33.74 9.36
CA ALA A 461 -39.46 -33.35 8.54
C ALA A 461 -39.08 -33.01 7.09
N LEU A 462 -37.93 -32.35 6.86
CA LEU A 462 -37.41 -32.12 5.50
C LEU A 462 -37.03 -33.44 4.82
N GLY A 463 -36.49 -34.40 5.57
CA GLY A 463 -36.20 -35.75 5.07
C GLY A 463 -37.46 -36.49 4.62
N GLU A 464 -38.53 -36.44 5.42
CA GLU A 464 -39.81 -37.05 5.05
C GLU A 464 -40.48 -36.36 3.85
N GLN A 465 -40.47 -35.02 3.78
CA GLN A 465 -41.03 -34.30 2.64
C GLN A 465 -40.18 -34.50 1.38
N ALA A 466 -38.85 -34.43 1.49
CA ALA A 466 -37.92 -34.76 0.41
C ALA A 466 -38.14 -36.18 -0.12
N GLN A 467 -38.29 -37.15 0.78
CA GLN A 467 -38.59 -38.53 0.40
C GLN A 467 -39.92 -38.61 -0.37
N ARG A 468 -40.99 -37.95 0.11
CA ARG A 468 -42.29 -37.91 -0.59
C ARG A 468 -42.19 -37.27 -1.98
N VAL A 469 -41.42 -36.19 -2.12
CA VAL A 469 -41.15 -35.55 -3.42
C VAL A 469 -40.45 -36.53 -4.35
N MET A 470 -39.40 -37.21 -3.87
CA MET A 470 -38.65 -38.17 -4.70
C MET A 470 -39.50 -39.39 -5.06
N ASP A 471 -40.27 -39.93 -4.12
CA ASP A 471 -41.19 -41.06 -4.35
C ASP A 471 -42.25 -40.69 -5.39
N GLY A 472 -42.82 -39.47 -5.31
CA GLY A 472 -43.78 -38.97 -6.27
C GLY A 472 -43.18 -38.69 -7.66
N VAL A 473 -41.94 -38.18 -7.73
CA VAL A 473 -41.19 -38.01 -8.99
C VAL A 473 -40.93 -39.37 -9.66
N VAL A 474 -40.51 -40.38 -8.88
CA VAL A 474 -40.32 -41.75 -9.37
C VAL A 474 -41.63 -42.35 -9.86
N ALA A 475 -42.72 -42.23 -9.09
CA ALA A 475 -44.04 -42.72 -9.49
C ALA A 475 -44.56 -42.06 -10.77
N THR A 476 -44.31 -40.75 -10.92
CA THR A 476 -44.68 -39.98 -12.12
C THR A 476 -43.86 -40.44 -13.33
N ALA A 477 -42.54 -40.59 -13.17
CA ALA A 477 -41.65 -41.08 -14.23
C ALA A 477 -42.02 -42.50 -14.70
N GLN A 478 -42.30 -43.42 -13.77
CA GLN A 478 -42.75 -44.78 -14.08
C GLN A 478 -44.09 -44.79 -14.83
N SER A 479 -45.01 -43.89 -14.46
CA SER A 479 -46.29 -43.74 -15.16
C SER A 479 -46.10 -43.23 -16.60
N ILE A 480 -45.14 -42.32 -16.82
CA ILE A 480 -44.82 -41.80 -18.15
C ILE A 480 -44.13 -42.85 -19.02
N GLU A 481 -43.19 -43.60 -18.45
CA GLU A 481 -42.56 -44.75 -19.12
C GLU A 481 -43.63 -45.76 -19.58
N TYR A 482 -44.55 -46.11 -18.68
CA TYR A 482 -45.66 -47.00 -19.02
C TYR A 482 -46.56 -46.45 -20.13
N LEU A 483 -46.90 -45.16 -20.09
CA LEU A 483 -47.67 -44.50 -21.16
C LEU A 483 -46.93 -44.53 -22.50
N PHE A 484 -45.62 -44.26 -22.49
CA PHE A 484 -44.77 -44.28 -23.68
C PHE A 484 -44.64 -45.69 -24.29
N ASP A 485 -44.50 -46.71 -23.45
CA ASP A 485 -44.45 -48.12 -23.87
C ASP A 485 -45.79 -48.58 -24.44
N LEU A 486 -46.91 -48.21 -23.82
CA LEU A 486 -48.26 -48.54 -24.30
C LEU A 486 -48.50 -47.95 -25.69
N GLU A 487 -48.06 -46.71 -25.90
CA GLU A 487 -48.22 -45.99 -27.15
C GLU A 487 -47.28 -46.52 -28.25
N SER A 488 -46.03 -46.83 -27.89
CA SER A 488 -45.03 -47.45 -28.77
C SER A 488 -45.43 -48.85 -29.23
N ALA A 489 -45.95 -49.68 -28.32
CA ALA A 489 -46.47 -51.01 -28.65
C ALA A 489 -47.70 -50.94 -29.57
N HIS A 490 -48.57 -49.95 -29.37
CA HIS A 490 -49.77 -49.78 -30.17
C HIS A 490 -49.47 -49.36 -31.62
N ARG A 491 -48.50 -48.46 -31.83
CA ARG A 491 -48.03 -48.10 -33.19
C ARG A 491 -47.58 -49.32 -33.99
N ARG A 492 -47.00 -50.32 -33.31
CA ARG A 492 -46.55 -51.57 -33.94
C ARG A 492 -47.69 -52.56 -34.21
N ALA A 493 -48.79 -52.50 -33.46
CA ALA A 493 -49.82 -53.54 -33.46
C ALA A 493 -51.01 -53.31 -34.43
N ARG A 494 -51.40 -52.09 -34.81
CA ARG A 494 -52.60 -51.79 -35.65
C ARG A 494 -53.87 -52.60 -35.27
N LEU A 495 -54.09 -52.92 -33.99
CA LEU A 495 -55.23 -53.73 -33.55
C LEU A 495 -56.30 -52.86 -32.87
N GLY A 496 -57.55 -53.07 -33.29
CA GLY A 496 -58.74 -52.41 -32.77
C GLY A 496 -59.10 -52.89 -31.36
N GLY A 497 -59.04 -51.97 -30.41
CA GLY A 497 -59.38 -52.16 -29.00
C GLY A 497 -59.44 -50.81 -28.29
N ASP A 498 -60.28 -49.90 -28.79
CA ASP A 498 -60.27 -48.47 -28.46
C ASP A 498 -60.84 -48.17 -27.05
N ALA A 499 -61.75 -49.00 -26.54
CA ALA A 499 -62.42 -48.77 -25.25
C ALA A 499 -61.53 -49.09 -24.03
N ASP A 500 -60.94 -50.30 -23.98
CA ASP A 500 -60.05 -50.71 -22.88
C ASP A 500 -58.76 -49.87 -22.86
N ARG A 501 -58.28 -49.45 -24.04
CA ARG A 501 -57.17 -48.50 -24.18
C ARG A 501 -57.49 -47.17 -23.51
N ARG A 502 -58.63 -46.54 -23.85
CA ARG A 502 -59.04 -45.27 -23.26
C ARG A 502 -59.25 -45.41 -21.74
N SER A 503 -59.70 -46.58 -21.28
CA SER A 503 -59.81 -46.89 -19.85
C SER A 503 -58.44 -46.92 -19.15
N ASN A 504 -57.49 -47.68 -19.68
CA ASN A 504 -56.14 -47.81 -19.11
C ASN A 504 -55.34 -46.51 -19.18
N LEU A 505 -55.43 -45.76 -20.30
CA LEU A 505 -54.82 -44.44 -20.42
C LEU A 505 -55.39 -43.45 -19.40
N ARG A 506 -56.72 -43.43 -19.20
CA ARG A 506 -57.35 -42.57 -18.19
C ARG A 506 -56.95 -42.95 -16.77
N ALA A 507 -56.85 -44.25 -16.47
CA ALA A 507 -56.43 -44.73 -15.15
C ALA A 507 -54.97 -44.31 -14.85
N GLN A 508 -54.05 -44.50 -15.78
CA GLN A 508 -52.64 -44.12 -15.60
C GLN A 508 -52.41 -42.61 -15.61
N THR A 509 -53.16 -41.88 -16.45
CA THR A 509 -53.16 -40.41 -16.39
C THR A 509 -53.69 -39.91 -15.04
N GLY A 510 -54.68 -40.60 -14.46
CA GLY A 510 -55.18 -40.32 -13.11
C GLY A 510 -54.12 -40.56 -12.03
N ILE A 511 -53.34 -41.64 -12.12
CA ILE A 511 -52.24 -41.94 -11.19
C ILE A 511 -51.13 -40.90 -11.31
N ALA A 512 -50.68 -40.60 -12.53
CA ALA A 512 -49.66 -39.58 -12.79
C ALA A 512 -50.09 -38.20 -12.27
N LYS A 513 -51.37 -37.85 -12.42
CA LYS A 513 -51.92 -36.60 -11.90
C LYS A 513 -51.92 -36.55 -10.38
N THR A 514 -52.40 -37.59 -9.71
CA THR A 514 -52.39 -37.65 -8.24
C THR A 514 -50.96 -37.59 -7.69
N SER A 515 -50.00 -38.31 -8.31
CA SER A 515 -48.58 -38.24 -7.93
C SER A 515 -47.98 -36.85 -8.18
N ALA A 516 -48.36 -36.17 -9.26
CA ALA A 516 -47.93 -34.79 -9.51
C ALA A 516 -48.49 -33.80 -8.47
N ASP A 517 -49.76 -33.93 -8.08
CA ASP A 517 -50.39 -33.10 -7.05
C ASP A 517 -49.75 -33.33 -5.66
N GLU A 518 -49.38 -34.58 -5.35
CA GLU A 518 -48.65 -34.93 -4.12
C GLU A 518 -47.22 -34.36 -4.10
N VAL A 519 -46.52 -34.40 -5.24
CA VAL A 519 -45.22 -33.76 -5.43
C VAL A 519 -45.35 -32.26 -5.24
N GLU A 520 -46.33 -31.60 -5.86
CA GLU A 520 -46.57 -30.16 -5.71
C GLU A 520 -46.81 -29.76 -4.25
N PHE A 521 -47.66 -30.50 -3.53
CA PHE A 521 -47.94 -30.22 -2.12
C PHE A 521 -46.71 -30.40 -1.22
N ALA A 522 -45.95 -31.49 -1.43
CA ALA A 522 -44.74 -31.76 -0.67
C ALA A 522 -43.64 -30.73 -0.97
N LEU A 523 -43.52 -30.30 -2.23
CA LEU A 523 -42.61 -29.24 -2.66
C LEU A 523 -42.95 -27.89 -2.05
N LYS A 524 -44.23 -27.52 -1.99
CA LYS A 524 -44.66 -26.26 -1.38
C LYS A 524 -44.28 -26.20 0.10
N LYS A 525 -44.51 -27.28 0.84
CA LYS A 525 -44.07 -27.38 2.25
C LYS A 525 -42.56 -27.34 2.41
N LEU A 526 -41.84 -28.07 1.55
CA LEU A 526 -40.38 -28.07 1.54
C LEU A 526 -39.84 -26.66 1.25
N PHE A 527 -40.48 -25.91 0.35
CA PHE A 527 -40.12 -24.54 0.02
C PHE A 527 -40.39 -23.56 1.17
N GLU A 528 -41.53 -23.67 1.87
CA GLU A 528 -41.85 -22.85 3.04
C GLU A 528 -40.84 -23.07 4.19
N GLU A 529 -40.52 -24.32 4.51
CA GLU A 529 -39.51 -24.67 5.52
C GLU A 529 -38.11 -24.22 5.10
N TYR A 530 -37.75 -24.40 3.82
CA TYR A 530 -36.46 -23.96 3.28
C TYR A 530 -36.31 -22.44 3.27
N THR A 531 -37.37 -21.68 2.98
CA THR A 531 -37.35 -20.22 2.99
C THR A 531 -37.06 -19.67 4.39
N LEU A 532 -37.59 -20.32 5.42
CA LEU A 532 -37.36 -19.93 6.81
C LEU A 532 -35.91 -20.20 7.25
N ILE A 533 -35.36 -21.36 6.85
CA ILE A 533 -33.94 -21.72 7.03
C ILE A 533 -33.04 -20.74 6.28
N HIS A 534 -33.38 -20.38 5.04
CA HIS A 534 -32.64 -19.45 4.20
C HIS A 534 -32.61 -18.03 4.79
N ALA A 535 -33.73 -17.54 5.33
CA ALA A 535 -33.78 -16.22 5.97
C ALA A 535 -32.88 -16.15 7.23
N GLU A 536 -32.83 -17.23 8.01
CA GLU A 536 -31.93 -17.33 9.17
C GLU A 536 -30.46 -17.42 8.73
N GLY A 537 -30.17 -18.18 7.66
CA GLY A 537 -28.84 -18.27 7.04
C GLY A 537 -28.34 -16.94 6.46
N ALA A 538 -29.20 -16.18 5.76
CA ALA A 538 -28.86 -14.86 5.23
C ALA A 538 -28.56 -13.84 6.35
N LYS A 539 -29.34 -13.88 7.45
CA LYS A 539 -29.06 -13.07 8.63
C LYS A 539 -27.71 -13.44 9.26
N LEU A 540 -27.42 -14.73 9.40
CA LEU A 540 -26.13 -15.21 9.91
C LEU A 540 -24.97 -14.77 8.99
N SER A 541 -25.14 -14.83 7.66
CA SER A 541 -24.15 -14.37 6.69
C SER A 541 -23.84 -12.87 6.85
N GLY A 542 -24.87 -12.02 6.99
CA GLY A 542 -24.66 -10.58 7.21
C GLY A 542 -23.94 -10.27 8.53
N GLU A 543 -24.24 -11.02 9.59
CA GLU A 543 -23.52 -10.91 10.86
C GLU A 543 -22.04 -11.35 10.72
N VAL A 544 -21.78 -12.41 9.95
CA VAL A 544 -20.41 -12.90 9.66
C VAL A 544 -19.62 -11.89 8.81
N ASP A 545 -20.21 -11.29 7.78
CA ASP A 545 -19.54 -10.28 6.93
C ASP A 545 -19.21 -9.00 7.72
N ALA A 546 -20.09 -8.60 8.64
CA ALA A 546 -19.82 -7.51 9.55
C ALA A 546 -18.68 -7.84 10.52
N ALA A 547 -18.66 -9.06 11.06
CA ALA A 547 -17.59 -9.57 11.91
C ALA A 547 -16.25 -9.61 11.16
N TRP A 548 -16.27 -10.04 9.90
CA TRP A 548 -15.12 -10.07 9.01
C TRP A 548 -14.51 -8.69 8.80
N SER A 549 -15.36 -7.71 8.49
CA SER A 549 -14.94 -6.33 8.26
C SER A 549 -14.36 -5.69 9.53
N ARG A 550 -14.86 -6.09 10.71
CA ARG A 550 -14.28 -5.70 12.01
C ARG A 550 -12.89 -6.31 12.19
N VAL A 551 -12.75 -7.61 11.97
CA VAL A 551 -11.46 -8.31 12.02
C VAL A 551 -10.42 -7.69 11.10
N GLN A 552 -10.77 -7.42 9.85
CA GLN A 552 -9.81 -6.92 8.87
C GLN A 552 -9.28 -5.53 9.28
N ARG A 553 -10.13 -4.69 9.88
CA ARG A 553 -9.71 -3.41 10.48
C ARG A 553 -8.80 -3.63 11.68
N ASP A 554 -9.19 -4.51 12.61
CA ASP A 554 -8.41 -4.79 13.82
C ASP A 554 -7.04 -5.40 13.48
N THR A 555 -6.97 -6.31 12.50
CA THR A 555 -5.74 -6.90 11.96
C THR A 555 -4.83 -5.84 11.34
N THR A 556 -5.39 -4.93 10.53
CA THR A 556 -4.60 -3.85 9.91
C THR A 556 -4.03 -2.91 10.99
N ALA A 557 -4.85 -2.55 11.98
CA ALA A 557 -4.40 -1.73 13.11
C ALA A 557 -3.30 -2.41 13.93
N LEU A 558 -3.41 -3.74 14.13
CA LEU A 558 -2.38 -4.57 14.75
C LEU A 558 -1.09 -4.58 13.95
N GLN A 559 -1.13 -4.78 12.64
CA GLN A 559 0.06 -4.79 11.77
C GLN A 559 0.82 -3.46 11.81
N ILE A 560 0.11 -2.33 11.72
CA ILE A 560 0.70 -0.99 11.87
C ILE A 560 1.37 -0.86 13.24
N PHE A 561 0.66 -1.29 14.29
CA PHE A 561 1.19 -1.24 15.65
C PHE A 561 2.42 -2.15 15.84
N PHE A 562 2.45 -3.33 15.22
CA PHE A 562 3.61 -4.21 15.23
C PHE A 562 4.83 -3.58 14.54
N ALA A 563 4.65 -2.95 13.39
CA ALA A 563 5.72 -2.25 12.71
C ALA A 563 6.31 -1.13 13.60
N GLN A 564 5.43 -0.39 14.29
CA GLN A 564 5.85 0.61 15.27
C GLN A 564 6.60 -0.01 16.45
N ILE A 565 6.13 -1.13 17.01
CA ILE A 565 6.83 -1.85 18.08
C ILE A 565 8.20 -2.36 17.63
N VAL A 566 8.29 -3.00 16.46
CA VAL A 566 9.55 -3.57 15.96
C VAL A 566 10.58 -2.46 15.73
N THR A 567 10.16 -1.34 15.15
CA THR A 567 11.00 -0.16 14.99
C THR A 567 11.45 0.37 16.34
N THR A 568 10.51 0.53 17.28
CA THR A 568 10.83 0.97 18.66
C THR A 568 11.79 0.02 19.36
N ILE A 569 11.64 -1.31 19.22
CA ILE A 569 12.57 -2.30 19.80
C ILE A 569 13.97 -2.13 19.19
N ARG A 570 14.06 -1.95 17.87
CA ARG A 570 15.34 -1.72 17.19
C ARG A 570 16.00 -0.43 17.68
N ASP A 571 15.22 0.63 17.88
CA ASP A 571 15.69 1.91 18.43
C ASP A 571 16.18 1.74 19.88
N ILE A 572 15.45 0.96 20.70
CA ILE A 572 15.88 0.59 22.05
C ILE A 572 17.21 -0.16 22.01
N GLU A 573 17.33 -1.16 21.13
CA GLU A 573 18.56 -1.96 21.00
C GLU A 573 19.75 -1.09 20.57
N SER A 574 19.55 -0.20 19.59
CA SER A 574 20.57 0.75 19.16
C SER A 574 20.98 1.70 20.28
N THR A 575 19.99 2.19 21.05
CA THR A 575 20.25 3.07 22.21
C THR A 575 21.00 2.33 23.30
N MET A 576 20.63 1.09 23.60
CA MET A 576 21.34 0.24 24.56
C MET A 576 22.80 0.01 24.14
N GLU A 577 23.06 -0.21 22.86
CA GLU A 577 24.42 -0.40 22.36
C GLU A 577 25.27 0.88 22.45
N SER A 578 24.66 2.03 22.15
CA SER A 578 25.29 3.33 22.39
C SER A 578 25.61 3.53 23.88
N LEU A 579 24.66 3.24 24.77
CA LEU A 579 24.86 3.36 26.22
C LEU A 579 25.93 2.41 26.74
N ARG A 580 26.01 1.17 26.22
CA ARG A 580 27.08 0.22 26.56
C ARG A 580 28.45 0.75 26.15
N THR A 581 28.53 1.37 24.96
CA THR A 581 29.76 2.02 24.50
C THR A 581 30.14 3.20 25.41
N SER A 582 29.17 4.02 25.81
CA SER A 582 29.39 5.11 26.77
C SER A 582 29.79 4.62 28.16
N ILE A 583 29.23 3.50 28.65
CA ILE A 583 29.65 2.86 29.89
C ILE A 583 31.11 2.41 29.79
N ALA A 584 31.50 1.75 28.69
CA ALA A 584 32.89 1.32 28.51
C ALA A 584 33.87 2.50 28.54
N LEU A 585 33.54 3.59 27.83
CA LEU A 585 34.34 4.82 27.86
C LEU A 585 34.39 5.46 29.26
N SER A 586 33.26 5.48 29.98
CA SER A 586 33.20 6.04 31.35
C SER A 586 33.95 5.17 32.36
N GLU A 587 33.94 3.85 32.20
CA GLU A 587 34.71 2.91 33.02
C GLU A 587 36.22 3.05 32.76
N ASP A 588 36.63 3.33 31.51
CA ASP A 588 38.01 3.69 31.18
C ASP A 588 38.41 5.04 31.80
N GLU A 589 37.55 6.07 31.73
CA GLU A 589 37.75 7.36 32.41
C GLU A 589 37.87 7.18 33.94
N GLU A 590 37.04 6.32 34.53
CA GLU A 590 37.06 5.96 35.95
C GLU A 590 38.38 5.29 36.34
N ALA A 591 38.85 4.33 35.52
CA ALA A 591 40.13 3.66 35.73
C ALA A 591 41.31 4.64 35.68
N ASP A 592 41.31 5.56 34.70
CA ASP A 592 42.30 6.63 34.58
C ASP A 592 42.27 7.62 35.75
N ALA A 593 41.07 7.99 36.19
CA ALA A 593 40.88 8.86 37.35
C ALA A 593 41.40 8.19 38.64
N ARG A 594 41.10 6.90 38.86
CA ARG A 594 41.63 6.10 39.98
C ARG A 594 43.15 6.00 39.93
N ALA A 595 43.73 5.76 38.75
CA ALA A 595 45.18 5.72 38.58
C ALA A 595 45.84 7.08 38.90
N LYS A 596 45.22 8.19 38.49
CA LYS A 596 45.66 9.55 38.83
C LYS A 596 45.54 9.83 40.32
N GLU A 597 44.42 9.47 40.96
CA GLU A 597 44.23 9.62 42.40
C GLU A 597 45.28 8.83 43.19
N GLN A 598 45.50 7.56 42.83
CA GLN A 598 46.49 6.69 43.49
C GLN A 598 47.92 7.22 43.32
N LYS A 599 48.28 7.66 42.10
CA LYS A 599 49.57 8.32 41.85
C LYS A 599 49.71 9.58 42.69
N GLN A 600 48.67 10.40 42.77
CA GLN A 600 48.69 11.60 43.59
C GLN A 600 48.82 11.26 45.08
N ARG A 601 48.07 10.30 45.62
CA ARG A 601 48.24 9.85 47.01
C ARG A 601 49.67 9.38 47.31
N SER A 602 50.25 8.56 46.44
CA SER A 602 51.63 8.06 46.64
C SER A 602 52.68 9.18 46.65
N LEU A 603 52.48 10.20 45.82
CA LEU A 603 53.32 11.39 45.77
C LEU A 603 53.10 12.27 47.00
N PHE A 604 51.87 12.38 47.52
CA PHE A 604 51.59 13.07 48.78
C PHE A 604 52.34 12.43 49.95
N ASP A 605 52.27 11.10 50.08
CA ASP A 605 52.89 10.36 51.17
C ASP A 605 54.41 10.59 51.19
N ARG A 606 55.08 10.44 50.03
CA ARG A 606 56.52 10.72 49.87
C ARG A 606 56.90 12.16 50.19
N ALA A 607 56.02 13.09 49.85
CA ALA A 607 56.26 14.51 49.93
C ALA A 607 56.00 15.06 51.35
N SER A 608 55.08 14.43 52.08
CA SER A 608 54.85 14.61 53.52
C SER A 608 56.08 14.18 54.34
N GLU A 609 56.73 13.07 53.97
CA GLU A 609 57.97 12.62 54.61
C GLU A 609 59.16 13.57 54.40
N ALA A 610 59.19 14.31 53.28
CA ALA A 610 60.28 15.22 52.92
C ALA A 610 60.21 16.62 53.57
N GLY A 611 59.20 16.91 54.40
CA GLY A 611 59.13 18.12 55.23
C GLY A 611 58.99 19.47 54.52
N GLY A 612 58.74 19.49 53.20
CA GLY A 612 58.82 20.69 52.37
C GLY A 612 57.56 21.06 51.56
N LEU A 613 56.39 20.51 51.88
CA LEU A 613 55.23 20.63 50.97
C LEU A 613 54.19 21.70 51.30
N ASN A 614 53.71 22.34 50.22
CA ASN A 614 52.48 23.12 50.22
C ASN A 614 51.25 22.17 50.20
N VAL A 615 50.95 21.61 51.38
CA VAL A 615 49.87 20.65 51.64
C VAL A 615 48.52 21.11 51.05
N ALA A 616 48.26 22.41 51.02
CA ALA A 616 47.02 22.97 50.49
C ALA A 616 46.83 22.72 48.98
N ARG A 617 47.89 22.91 48.17
CA ARG A 617 47.83 22.68 46.70
C ARG A 617 47.59 21.21 46.39
N TYR A 618 48.19 20.33 47.18
CA TYR A 618 48.07 18.89 46.98
C TYR A 618 46.67 18.38 47.35
N ASN A 619 46.12 18.86 48.47
CA ASN A 619 44.75 18.56 48.87
C ASN A 619 43.71 19.06 47.85
N ALA A 620 43.97 20.18 47.17
CA ALA A 620 43.08 20.67 46.11
C ALA A 620 43.08 19.76 44.87
N LEU A 621 44.25 19.26 44.45
CA LEU A 621 44.35 18.31 43.34
C LEU A 621 43.68 16.97 43.68
N LEU A 622 43.87 16.46 44.90
CA LEU A 622 43.24 15.23 45.36
C LEU A 622 41.71 15.35 45.40
N ARG A 623 41.17 16.46 45.89
CA ARG A 623 39.71 16.73 45.86
C ARG A 623 39.17 16.78 44.44
N SER A 624 39.84 17.47 43.54
CA SER A 624 39.42 17.55 42.13
C SER A 624 39.39 16.17 41.46
N ALA A 625 40.39 15.31 41.72
CA ALA A 625 40.40 13.94 41.23
C ALA A 625 39.26 13.08 41.83
N GLN A 626 38.95 13.28 43.12
CA GLN A 626 37.82 12.60 43.79
C GLN A 626 36.47 13.06 43.25
N GLU A 627 36.29 14.36 42.99
CA GLU A 627 35.07 14.90 42.38
C GLU A 627 34.86 14.34 40.96
N GLN A 628 35.92 14.25 40.16
CA GLN A 628 35.86 13.62 38.83
C GLN A 628 35.51 12.12 38.91
N LEU A 629 36.06 11.41 39.89
CA LEU A 629 35.75 9.99 40.11
C LEU A 629 34.27 9.79 40.48
N VAL A 630 33.77 10.56 41.45
CA VAL A 630 32.37 10.49 41.89
C VAL A 630 31.40 10.83 40.75
N GLU A 631 31.72 11.83 39.92
CA GLU A 631 30.90 12.20 38.77
C GLU A 631 30.92 11.11 37.68
N SER A 632 32.06 10.47 37.43
CA SER A 632 32.14 9.33 36.50
C SER A 632 31.35 8.12 37.01
N GLU A 633 31.51 7.73 38.28
CA GLU A 633 30.79 6.62 38.89
C GLU A 633 29.27 6.84 38.85
N LYS A 634 28.82 8.08 39.11
CA LYS A 634 27.42 8.48 39.01
C LYS A 634 26.90 8.36 37.57
N ARG A 635 27.63 8.87 36.57
CA ARG A 635 27.25 8.74 35.14
C ARG A 635 27.14 7.28 34.71
N THR A 636 28.11 6.44 35.08
CA THR A 636 28.07 4.99 34.82
C THR A 636 26.84 4.33 35.47
N GLN A 637 26.53 4.69 36.72
CA GLN A 637 25.36 4.14 37.41
C GLN A 637 24.03 4.58 36.75
N ASP A 638 23.93 5.84 36.33
CA ASP A 638 22.76 6.36 35.62
C ASP A 638 22.55 5.63 34.28
N PHE A 639 23.61 5.39 33.51
CA PHE A 639 23.54 4.60 32.27
C PHE A 639 23.11 3.15 32.52
N LYS A 640 23.66 2.49 33.56
CA LYS A 640 23.27 1.12 33.94
C LYS A 640 21.79 1.05 34.34
N SER A 641 21.28 2.03 35.09
CA SER A 641 19.86 2.14 35.43
C SER A 641 18.97 2.34 34.19
N GLN A 642 19.40 3.14 33.22
CA GLN A 642 18.67 3.33 31.96
C GLN A 642 18.61 2.05 31.13
N ILE A 643 19.71 1.32 30.99
CA ILE A 643 19.74 0.01 30.29
C ILE A 643 18.75 -0.96 30.94
N SER A 644 18.77 -1.09 32.27
CA SER A 644 17.89 -2.01 32.98
C SER A 644 16.40 -1.68 32.78
N ARG A 645 16.05 -0.38 32.74
CA ARG A 645 14.69 0.07 32.41
C ARG A 645 14.30 -0.31 30.97
N LEU A 646 15.18 -0.04 30.00
CA LEU A 646 14.96 -0.34 28.58
C LEU A 646 14.79 -1.84 28.32
N GLU A 647 15.54 -2.70 29.02
CA GLU A 647 15.39 -4.16 28.96
C GLU A 647 14.01 -4.61 29.47
N GLY A 648 13.54 -4.02 30.58
CA GLY A 648 12.20 -4.27 31.11
C GLY A 648 11.10 -3.89 30.12
N ASP A 649 11.26 -2.77 29.42
CA ASP A 649 10.29 -2.29 28.44
C ASP A 649 10.32 -3.11 27.14
N LYS A 650 11.50 -3.50 26.66
CA LYS A 650 11.67 -4.45 25.55
C LYS A 650 10.95 -5.77 25.83
N PHE A 651 11.12 -6.33 27.04
CA PHE A 651 10.48 -7.59 27.42
C PHE A 651 8.94 -7.49 27.42
N LYS A 652 8.38 -6.39 27.91
CA LYS A 652 6.91 -6.14 27.87
C LYS A 652 6.41 -6.08 26.42
N LEU A 653 7.12 -5.35 25.54
CA LEU A 653 6.76 -5.24 24.12
C LEU A 653 6.83 -6.59 23.39
N GLN A 654 7.84 -7.42 23.68
CA GLN A 654 7.94 -8.76 23.12
C GLN A 654 6.83 -9.70 23.57
N THR A 655 6.44 -9.62 24.85
CA THR A 655 5.31 -10.39 25.39
C THR A 655 4.02 -9.99 24.68
N PHE A 656 3.78 -8.68 24.58
CA PHE A 656 2.62 -8.16 23.85
C PHE A 656 2.60 -8.62 22.40
N LYS A 657 3.76 -8.60 21.73
CA LYS A 657 3.87 -9.05 20.34
C LYS A 657 3.40 -10.50 20.19
N ARG A 658 3.89 -11.40 21.04
CA ARG A 658 3.54 -12.83 21.01
C ARG A 658 2.05 -13.06 21.25
N ASP A 659 1.46 -12.36 22.21
CA ASP A 659 0.04 -12.55 22.56
C ASP A 659 -0.87 -12.10 21.41
N ALA A 660 -0.51 -10.99 20.75
CA ALA A 660 -1.21 -10.50 19.57
C ALA A 660 -1.06 -11.43 18.34
N GLU A 661 0.11 -12.01 18.10
CA GLU A 661 0.33 -13.03 17.05
C GLU A 661 -0.54 -14.29 17.30
N GLY A 662 -0.65 -14.72 18.56
CA GLY A 662 -1.52 -15.84 18.94
C GLY A 662 -3.00 -15.57 18.65
N ALA A 663 -3.46 -14.35 18.92
CA ALA A 663 -4.83 -13.97 18.65
C ALA A 663 -5.13 -13.81 17.14
N LEU A 664 -4.18 -13.26 16.36
CA LEU A 664 -4.29 -13.17 14.91
C LEU A 664 -4.49 -14.56 14.28
N ARG A 665 -3.69 -15.54 14.71
CA ARG A 665 -3.81 -16.93 14.25
C ARG A 665 -5.20 -17.52 14.56
N GLY A 666 -5.71 -17.31 15.76
CA GLY A 666 -7.06 -17.76 16.14
C GLY A 666 -8.17 -17.12 15.30
N ILE A 667 -7.98 -15.84 14.92
CA ILE A 667 -8.89 -15.14 14.01
C ILE A 667 -8.80 -15.72 12.59
N GLU A 668 -7.61 -15.97 12.06
CA GLU A 668 -7.42 -16.55 10.72
C GLU A 668 -8.01 -17.96 10.60
N GLU A 669 -7.82 -18.82 11.61
CA GLU A 669 -8.43 -20.14 11.68
C GLU A 669 -9.97 -20.05 11.68
N THR A 670 -10.52 -19.08 12.42
CA THR A 670 -11.96 -18.80 12.42
C THR A 670 -12.44 -18.29 11.07
N ARG A 671 -11.68 -17.40 10.42
CA ARG A 671 -11.94 -16.87 9.07
C ARG A 671 -11.96 -17.98 8.04
N SER A 672 -11.00 -18.90 8.08
CA SER A 672 -10.96 -20.06 7.18
C SER A 672 -12.19 -20.96 7.40
N SER A 673 -12.56 -21.20 8.66
CA SER A 673 -13.73 -22.02 9.00
C SER A 673 -15.06 -21.39 8.55
N LEU A 674 -15.19 -20.07 8.67
CA LEU A 674 -16.37 -19.30 8.23
C LEU A 674 -16.46 -19.22 6.72
N LYS A 675 -15.34 -19.06 6.01
CA LYS A 675 -15.32 -19.03 4.55
C LYS A 675 -15.86 -20.34 3.96
N THR A 676 -15.38 -21.48 4.44
CA THR A 676 -15.91 -22.78 4.00
C THR A 676 -17.42 -22.86 4.22
N LEU A 677 -17.91 -22.35 5.36
CA LEU A 677 -19.34 -22.32 5.68
C LEU A 677 -20.14 -21.43 4.70
N ILE A 678 -19.62 -20.26 4.36
CA ILE A 678 -20.25 -19.35 3.39
C ILE A 678 -20.29 -19.98 1.99
N ASP A 679 -19.19 -20.62 1.58
CA ASP A 679 -19.07 -21.23 0.26
C ASP A 679 -20.03 -22.44 0.14
N ASP A 680 -20.14 -23.27 1.18
CA ASP A 680 -21.12 -24.37 1.27
C ASP A 680 -22.57 -23.86 1.19
N GLU A 681 -22.89 -22.76 1.88
CA GLU A 681 -24.24 -22.20 1.89
C GLU A 681 -24.59 -21.53 0.55
N LYS A 682 -23.66 -20.81 -0.07
CA LYS A 682 -23.85 -20.23 -1.41
C LYS A 682 -24.07 -21.33 -2.46
N ALA A 683 -23.32 -22.42 -2.39
CA ALA A 683 -23.54 -23.58 -3.26
C ALA A 683 -24.95 -24.16 -3.05
N SER A 684 -25.38 -24.34 -1.80
CA SER A 684 -26.73 -24.79 -1.45
C SER A 684 -27.84 -23.83 -1.94
N GLN A 685 -27.62 -22.51 -1.88
CA GLN A 685 -28.56 -21.50 -2.37
C GLN A 685 -28.72 -21.55 -3.89
N VAL A 686 -27.61 -21.67 -4.63
CA VAL A 686 -27.64 -21.79 -6.10
C VAL A 686 -28.39 -23.04 -6.53
N SER A 687 -28.10 -24.19 -5.91
CA SER A 687 -28.79 -25.45 -6.21
C SER A 687 -30.28 -25.40 -5.86
N SER A 688 -30.66 -24.74 -4.75
CA SER A 688 -32.07 -24.60 -4.36
C SER A 688 -32.85 -23.64 -5.27
N ALA A 689 -32.24 -22.52 -5.69
CA ALA A 689 -32.86 -21.61 -6.65
C ALA A 689 -33.08 -22.28 -8.01
N ALA A 690 -32.09 -23.04 -8.49
CA ALA A 690 -32.20 -23.83 -9.72
C ALA A 690 -33.30 -24.90 -9.61
N LEU A 691 -33.36 -25.61 -8.49
CA LEU A 691 -34.43 -26.58 -8.22
C LEU A 691 -35.81 -25.91 -8.20
N SER A 692 -35.97 -24.77 -7.51
CA SER A 692 -37.24 -24.03 -7.48
C SER A 692 -37.71 -23.62 -8.86
N GLU A 693 -36.81 -23.17 -9.73
CA GLU A 693 -37.14 -22.76 -11.09
C GLU A 693 -37.55 -23.97 -11.96
N SER A 694 -36.81 -25.08 -11.90
CA SER A 694 -37.18 -26.31 -12.59
C SER A 694 -38.51 -26.90 -12.11
N LEU A 695 -38.84 -26.75 -10.82
CA LEU A 695 -40.13 -27.19 -10.28
C LEU A 695 -41.29 -26.32 -10.79
N LYS A 696 -41.11 -25.01 -10.93
CA LYS A 696 -42.09 -24.14 -11.59
C LYS A 696 -42.27 -24.52 -13.06
N GLU A 697 -41.20 -24.92 -13.74
CA GLU A 697 -41.25 -25.39 -15.13
C GLU A 697 -42.11 -26.66 -15.25
N ILE A 698 -41.94 -27.63 -14.33
CA ILE A 698 -42.82 -28.80 -14.25
C ILE A 698 -44.26 -28.40 -14.00
N TYR A 699 -44.52 -27.54 -13.01
CA TYR A 699 -45.86 -27.07 -12.68
C TYR A 699 -46.57 -26.39 -13.86
N ASN A 700 -45.83 -25.61 -14.65
CA ASN A 700 -46.40 -24.97 -15.84
C ASN A 700 -46.60 -25.98 -17.00
N SER A 701 -45.90 -27.12 -16.98
CA SER A 701 -45.98 -28.17 -18.00
C SER A 701 -47.06 -29.24 -17.77
N THR A 702 -47.71 -29.29 -16.59
CA THR A 702 -48.78 -30.26 -16.26
C THR A 702 -50.14 -29.95 -16.91
N ILE A 703 -50.23 -28.92 -17.76
CA ILE A 703 -51.40 -28.62 -18.59
C ILE A 703 -51.51 -29.71 -19.68
N PRO A 704 -52.68 -30.36 -19.84
CA PRO A 704 -52.80 -31.82 -19.76
C PRO A 704 -52.03 -32.58 -20.85
N LEU A 705 -51.47 -33.73 -20.45
CA LEU A 705 -50.66 -34.69 -21.23
C LEU A 705 -51.49 -35.38 -22.34
N ASP A 706 -52.12 -34.61 -23.22
CA ASP A 706 -53.03 -35.12 -24.25
C ASP A 706 -52.30 -35.58 -25.53
N ASP A 707 -51.00 -35.27 -25.66
CA ASP A 707 -50.18 -35.52 -26.85
C ASP A 707 -48.71 -35.80 -26.47
N HIS A 708 -48.05 -36.65 -27.28
CA HIS A 708 -46.66 -37.07 -27.20
C HIS A 708 -45.65 -35.92 -27.08
N THR A 709 -45.93 -34.78 -27.73
CA THR A 709 -45.07 -33.60 -27.68
C THR A 709 -44.94 -33.06 -26.25
N LYS A 710 -46.01 -33.18 -25.46
CA LYS A 710 -46.04 -32.74 -24.06
C LYS A 710 -45.35 -33.73 -23.12
N ALA A 711 -45.40 -35.03 -23.41
CA ALA A 711 -44.68 -36.05 -22.63
C ALA A 711 -43.14 -35.88 -22.70
N ARG A 712 -42.60 -35.43 -23.86
CA ARG A 712 -41.17 -35.09 -23.99
C ARG A 712 -40.78 -33.86 -23.18
N GLY A 713 -41.56 -32.78 -23.30
CA GLY A 713 -41.32 -31.56 -22.53
C GLY A 713 -41.37 -31.84 -21.03
N PHE A 714 -42.35 -32.62 -20.59
CA PHE A 714 -42.46 -33.05 -19.20
C PHE A 714 -41.28 -33.93 -18.76
N ALA A 715 -40.85 -34.92 -19.57
CA ALA A 715 -39.70 -35.77 -19.25
C ALA A 715 -38.37 -34.97 -19.17
N ALA A 716 -38.18 -33.98 -20.04
CA ALA A 716 -37.03 -33.08 -20.00
C ALA A 716 -37.03 -32.19 -18.75
N ALA A 717 -38.19 -31.62 -18.39
CA ALA A 717 -38.35 -30.84 -17.16
C ALA A 717 -38.14 -31.72 -15.90
N LEU A 718 -38.65 -32.96 -15.91
CA LEU A 718 -38.44 -33.93 -14.82
C LEU A 718 -36.96 -34.34 -14.69
N LEU A 719 -36.25 -34.51 -15.81
CA LEU A 719 -34.81 -34.79 -15.81
C LEU A 719 -34.01 -33.62 -15.23
N SER A 720 -34.36 -32.38 -15.60
CA SER A 720 -33.78 -31.15 -15.04
C SER A 720 -33.99 -31.07 -13.52
N VAL A 721 -35.20 -31.35 -13.05
CA VAL A 721 -35.50 -31.41 -11.60
C VAL A 721 -34.71 -32.50 -10.89
N ILE A 722 -34.59 -33.70 -11.46
CA ILE A 722 -33.80 -34.79 -10.87
C ILE A 722 -32.31 -34.42 -10.80
N GLN A 723 -31.76 -33.76 -11.83
CA GLN A 723 -30.37 -33.30 -11.83
C GLN A 723 -30.14 -32.24 -10.75
N HIS A 724 -30.98 -31.20 -10.68
CA HIS A 724 -30.86 -30.18 -9.64
C HIS A 724 -31.12 -30.72 -8.23
N ALA A 725 -32.01 -31.71 -8.08
CA ALA A 725 -32.23 -32.38 -6.80
C ALA A 725 -31.01 -33.21 -6.35
N LEU A 726 -30.29 -33.84 -7.28
CA LEU A 726 -29.06 -34.59 -6.99
C LEU A 726 -27.88 -33.68 -6.59
N ASP A 727 -27.92 -32.42 -7.02
CA ASP A 727 -26.94 -31.39 -6.63
C ASP A 727 -27.22 -30.80 -5.23
N VAL A 728 -28.39 -31.11 -4.64
CA VAL A 728 -28.70 -30.80 -3.25
C VAL A 728 -28.37 -32.01 -2.38
N GLU A 729 -27.26 -31.93 -1.61
CA GLU A 729 -26.75 -33.05 -0.79
C GLU A 729 -27.82 -33.69 0.10
N LEU A 730 -28.73 -32.87 0.68
CA LEU A 730 -29.83 -33.35 1.52
C LEU A 730 -30.81 -34.24 0.74
N LEU A 731 -31.17 -33.88 -0.50
CA LEU A 731 -32.08 -34.65 -1.35
C LEU A 731 -31.38 -35.89 -1.90
N ARG A 732 -30.11 -35.75 -2.28
CA ARG A 732 -29.24 -36.86 -2.72
C ARG A 732 -29.12 -37.95 -1.66
N ALA A 733 -28.96 -37.58 -0.39
CA ALA A 733 -28.86 -38.53 0.71
C ALA A 733 -30.15 -39.32 0.97
N GLN A 734 -31.31 -38.84 0.50
CA GLN A 734 -32.61 -39.50 0.66
C GLN A 734 -33.00 -40.37 -0.55
N LEU A 735 -32.25 -40.32 -1.64
CA LEU A 735 -32.47 -41.21 -2.78
C LEU A 735 -32.12 -42.65 -2.41
N ARG A 736 -33.16 -43.44 -2.09
CA ARG A 736 -33.04 -44.89 -1.84
C ARG A 736 -32.90 -45.71 -3.12
N VAL A 737 -33.20 -45.11 -4.27
CA VAL A 737 -33.17 -45.74 -5.59
C VAL A 737 -32.04 -45.13 -6.39
N ASP A 738 -31.26 -45.96 -7.09
CA ASP A 738 -30.26 -45.50 -8.04
C ASP A 738 -30.95 -44.60 -9.08
N ALA A 739 -30.55 -43.33 -9.16
CA ALA A 739 -31.11 -42.38 -10.12
C ALA A 739 -30.66 -42.67 -11.56
N GLY A 740 -29.61 -43.46 -11.76
CA GLY A 740 -29.03 -43.74 -13.08
C GLY A 740 -29.97 -44.44 -14.07
N PRO A 741 -30.72 -45.50 -13.67
CA PRO A 741 -31.78 -46.08 -14.49
C PRO A 741 -32.88 -45.10 -14.86
N LEU A 742 -33.34 -44.28 -13.90
CA LEU A 742 -34.43 -43.31 -14.10
C LEU A 742 -34.02 -42.17 -15.03
N GLN A 743 -32.80 -41.63 -14.84
CA GLN A 743 -32.23 -40.60 -15.72
C GLN A 743 -32.06 -41.12 -17.16
N ARG A 744 -31.68 -42.40 -17.32
CA ARG A 744 -31.60 -43.03 -18.65
C ARG A 744 -32.96 -43.09 -19.32
N VAL A 745 -33.97 -43.63 -18.64
CA VAL A 745 -35.35 -43.73 -19.19
C VAL A 745 -35.89 -42.35 -19.56
N LEU A 746 -35.78 -41.35 -18.68
CA LEU A 746 -36.27 -40.00 -18.95
C LEU A 746 -35.49 -39.30 -20.07
N SER A 747 -34.18 -39.53 -20.14
CA SER A 747 -33.33 -39.04 -21.24
C SER A 747 -33.72 -39.70 -22.57
N ASP A 748 -34.00 -41.00 -22.58
CA ASP A 748 -34.43 -41.74 -23.77
C ASP A 748 -35.80 -41.25 -24.27
N ILE A 749 -36.73 -40.96 -23.35
CA ILE A 749 -38.04 -40.39 -23.67
C ILE A 749 -37.88 -38.97 -24.25
N ALA A 750 -37.10 -38.10 -23.57
CA ALA A 750 -36.86 -36.72 -23.96
C ALA A 750 -36.13 -36.61 -25.32
N ASN A 751 -35.15 -37.50 -25.56
CA ASN A 751 -34.30 -37.49 -26.75
C ASN A 751 -34.77 -38.43 -27.87
N SER A 752 -35.83 -39.20 -27.66
CA SER A 752 -36.36 -40.07 -28.73
C SER A 752 -36.51 -39.23 -30.00
N ALA A 753 -35.76 -39.55 -31.05
CA ALA A 753 -36.05 -39.02 -32.37
C ALA A 753 -37.28 -39.80 -32.85
N TYR A 754 -38.28 -39.08 -33.35
CA TYR A 754 -39.46 -39.72 -33.92
C TYR A 754 -39.07 -40.72 -35.01
#